data_AF-A0A832PVY1-F1
#
_entry.id   AF-A0A832PVY1-F1
#
_cell.length_a   1.000
_cell.length_b   1.000
_cell.length_c   1.000
_cell.angle_alpha   90.00
_cell.angle_beta   90.00
_cell.angle_gamma   90.00
#
_symmetry.space_group_name_H-M   'P 1'
#
loop_
_entity.id
_entity.type
_entity.pdbx_description
1 polymer ?
#
loop_
_entity_poly.entity_id
_entity_poly.type
_entity_poly.pdbx_seq_one_letter_code
_entity_poly.pdbx_strand_id
1 'polypeptide(L)'
;MKRFIGIFVAVMFSMTMAACGGDEANPDALGDLGDNGFVDVDANADVTDDADASRDDIQVDTPDDTQEVLQELPDNDIPDDEGVEVEMETRHFTFRAIAGMSMGAAALTVASHYPELFDSVGALGGYVDYRYIGRLMKDMMGSGFCPMEQLLRPDVLEDINNPDNPLVFCGNNTHLRPHEFYWDFNHFHYDDDGGTWDRKNYFQVLSSLVYAFGNFMFYNEDNPLLPPGVDVDWLNEPDKCNNPAVVEYPYNINAEYNPKGEYNLISFCDGETKVGCDESDPPKCGSKHPRYRELVGRYDPTQNYDFPVFTFLAVDYNGNGKRDYGEPVVFNVSERWDDVGVDGCSNEFEDGNGGCLEESNGHPEIDANGDDFDLEKNPRGTEGNGEYDEGEPFEDFGIDGVPQEISGVKDYGEGNGVFDYNPRYEALINQDARTFFLTADVEELKKHSYYLEGGIRDMLHALTSAKHLAAALASRGLEVKYYEDFAGQPNSIFPEQVCDDIVNLDTPEYLVNFDFSSGSFGENVLVGYGNPNLTEAELVNNNNGKHVGDACELLIRSGIFYTMAMSRMPDTIRFSSGDYFGATILYSSYYSEILQSRRWYGLNLPPGYFTDERLKDAELPLGIILPGIGMPLWETTEATRIVGLTQASGATPRFILLSPDGQCCFRNSQTGERFCNCYRISGGYKCVEAQCKGEHEECEEFEIPRDNMVQECNSGHFFVNQATNVWGETDLENARFEDALLEVIDVVSKKYRIKQPADVEVPVGF
;
A
#
# COMPACT_ATOMS: atom_id res chain seq x y z
N MET A 1 9.38 -29.08 12.92
CA MET A 1 8.35 -28.04 12.76
C MET A 1 8.88 -26.63 12.91
N LYS A 2 9.42 -26.17 14.06
CA LYS A 2 10.06 -24.83 14.18
C LYS A 2 11.12 -24.54 13.10
N ARG A 3 11.95 -25.54 12.76
CA ARG A 3 12.91 -25.46 11.64
C ARG A 3 12.29 -25.37 10.24
N PHE A 4 11.06 -25.85 10.04
CA PHE A 4 10.38 -25.86 8.75
C PHE A 4 9.54 -24.60 8.52
N ILE A 5 8.89 -24.06 9.56
CA ILE A 5 8.30 -22.71 9.52
C ILE A 5 9.43 -21.69 9.29
N GLY A 6 10.58 -21.86 9.94
CA GLY A 6 11.77 -21.03 9.66
C GLY A 6 12.27 -21.12 8.21
N ILE A 7 12.13 -22.26 7.53
CA ILE A 7 12.48 -22.41 6.11
C ILE A 7 11.42 -21.74 5.21
N PHE A 8 10.13 -21.88 5.52
CA PHE A 8 9.05 -21.27 4.74
C PHE A 8 9.04 -19.75 4.88
N VAL A 9 9.26 -19.24 6.09
CA VAL A 9 9.47 -17.81 6.38
C VAL A 9 10.74 -17.33 5.68
N ALA A 10 11.85 -18.06 5.74
CA ALA A 10 13.08 -17.68 5.02
C ALA A 10 12.90 -17.65 3.49
N VAL A 11 12.08 -18.54 2.92
CA VAL A 11 11.74 -18.54 1.50
C VAL A 11 10.88 -17.32 1.16
N MET A 12 9.83 -17.02 1.93
CA MET A 12 9.00 -15.81 1.76
C MET A 12 9.80 -14.51 1.95
N PHE A 13 10.69 -14.46 2.95
CA PHE A 13 11.59 -13.31 3.20
C PHE A 13 12.65 -13.14 2.10
N SER A 14 13.17 -14.24 1.56
CA SER A 14 14.09 -14.18 0.41
C SER A 14 13.38 -13.73 -0.88
N MET A 15 12.07 -13.99 -0.98
CA MET A 15 11.24 -13.58 -2.11
C MET A 15 10.87 -12.09 -2.06
N THR A 16 10.61 -11.52 -0.88
CA THR A 16 10.41 -10.07 -0.72
C THR A 16 11.69 -9.27 -0.98
N MET A 17 12.86 -9.78 -0.57
CA MET A 17 14.15 -9.13 -0.87
C MET A 17 14.54 -9.16 -2.36
N ALA A 18 14.13 -10.20 -3.10
CA ALA A 18 14.42 -10.31 -4.54
C ALA A 18 13.50 -9.43 -5.41
N ALA A 19 12.35 -8.99 -4.88
CA ALA A 19 11.37 -8.21 -5.61
C ALA A 19 11.81 -6.76 -5.88
N CYS A 20 12.76 -6.23 -5.10
CA CYS A 20 13.19 -4.83 -5.15
C CYS A 20 14.69 -4.63 -5.47
N GLY A 21 15.41 -5.70 -5.82
CA GLY A 21 16.81 -5.61 -6.25
C GLY A 21 16.93 -5.14 -7.70
N GLY A 22 17.23 -3.86 -7.90
CA GLY A 22 17.79 -3.37 -9.17
C GLY A 22 19.10 -4.09 -9.48
N ASP A 23 19.32 -4.38 -10.77
CA ASP A 23 20.43 -5.14 -11.30
C ASP A 23 21.81 -4.67 -10.78
N GLU A 24 22.49 -5.54 -10.04
CA GLU A 24 23.93 -5.86 -10.17
C GLU A 24 24.30 -7.00 -9.20
N ALA A 25 24.05 -8.26 -9.60
CA ALA A 25 24.64 -9.42 -8.94
C ALA A 25 25.65 -10.09 -9.89
N ASN A 26 26.92 -9.90 -9.56
CA ASN A 26 28.11 -10.50 -10.19
C ASN A 26 27.95 -12.04 -10.43
N PRO A 27 28.14 -12.57 -11.64
CA PRO A 27 27.71 -13.93 -12.00
C PRO A 27 28.59 -15.11 -11.53
N ASP A 28 29.51 -14.95 -10.57
CA ASP A 28 30.46 -16.01 -10.18
C ASP A 28 30.17 -16.74 -8.84
N ALA A 29 28.93 -16.67 -8.31
CA ALA A 29 28.61 -17.27 -7.00
C ALA A 29 27.61 -18.46 -7.03
N LEU A 30 27.40 -19.11 -8.18
CA LEU A 30 26.60 -20.35 -8.27
C LEU A 30 27.36 -21.43 -9.04
N GLY A 31 28.45 -21.91 -8.44
CA GLY A 31 29.11 -23.14 -8.82
C GLY A 31 29.20 -24.07 -7.61
N ASP A 32 28.64 -25.27 -7.76
CA ASP A 32 28.91 -26.46 -6.96
C ASP A 32 28.01 -26.71 -5.72
N LEU A 33 26.77 -27.15 -5.97
CA LEU A 33 26.07 -28.07 -5.08
C LEU A 33 26.26 -29.50 -5.61
N GLY A 34 27.47 -30.01 -5.40
CA GLY A 34 27.84 -31.39 -5.60
C GLY A 34 28.59 -31.94 -4.40
N ASP A 35 28.01 -32.97 -3.81
CA ASP A 35 28.65 -34.03 -3.03
C ASP A 35 28.62 -33.95 -1.49
N ASN A 36 28.30 -35.12 -0.95
CA ASN A 36 28.11 -35.43 0.46
C ASN A 36 29.45 -35.52 1.19
N GLY A 37 29.55 -34.99 2.40
CA GLY A 37 30.76 -35.16 3.21
C GLY A 37 30.59 -34.77 4.67
N PHE A 38 30.30 -35.77 5.51
CA PHE A 38 30.53 -35.76 6.95
C PHE A 38 31.95 -35.27 7.31
N VAL A 39 32.09 -34.36 8.27
CA VAL A 39 33.24 -34.32 9.19
C VAL A 39 32.79 -33.84 10.58
N ASP A 40 33.02 -34.73 11.55
CA ASP A 40 32.96 -34.54 13.00
C ASP A 40 34.12 -33.65 13.48
N VAL A 41 33.87 -32.68 14.37
CA VAL A 41 34.91 -32.21 15.31
C VAL A 41 34.30 -31.76 16.64
N ASP A 42 34.46 -32.63 17.63
CA ASP A 42 34.43 -32.38 19.07
C ASP A 42 35.34 -31.21 19.48
N ALA A 43 34.90 -30.43 20.47
CA ALA A 43 35.76 -30.00 21.58
C ALA A 43 34.93 -29.45 22.76
N ASN A 44 34.83 -30.28 23.79
CA ASN A 44 34.43 -29.94 25.16
C ASN A 44 35.31 -28.86 25.80
N ALA A 45 34.74 -28.11 26.73
CA ALA A 45 35.45 -27.58 27.90
C ALA A 45 34.54 -27.63 29.15
N ASP A 46 34.85 -28.62 30.00
CA ASP A 46 34.73 -28.76 31.45
C ASP A 46 33.89 -27.74 32.27
N VAL A 47 32.94 -28.28 33.04
CA VAL A 47 32.81 -28.01 34.48
C VAL A 47 32.54 -29.32 35.23
N THR A 48 33.29 -29.52 36.29
CA THR A 48 33.54 -30.76 37.06
C THR A 48 32.49 -31.14 38.10
N ASP A 49 32.48 -32.46 38.37
CA ASP A 49 31.81 -33.29 39.39
C ASP A 49 31.71 -32.75 40.84
N ASP A 50 30.65 -33.15 41.56
CA ASP A 50 30.80 -34.08 42.72
C ASP A 50 29.46 -34.66 43.27
N ALA A 51 29.44 -36.01 43.34
CA ALA A 51 28.92 -36.92 44.37
C ALA A 51 27.41 -37.04 44.74
N ASP A 52 26.78 -38.09 44.17
CA ASP A 52 26.20 -39.31 44.80
C ASP A 52 25.46 -39.24 46.15
N ALA A 53 24.16 -39.63 46.18
CA ALA A 53 23.57 -40.48 47.24
C ALA A 53 22.12 -40.95 46.95
N SER A 54 21.97 -42.28 46.94
CA SER A 54 20.84 -43.12 47.39
C SER A 54 19.53 -43.24 46.60
N ARG A 55 19.29 -44.51 46.24
CA ARG A 55 18.03 -45.18 45.86
C ARG A 55 16.99 -45.16 47.00
N ASP A 56 15.71 -45.17 46.63
CA ASP A 56 14.79 -46.25 47.01
C ASP A 56 13.49 -46.22 46.18
N ASP A 57 13.19 -47.41 45.63
CA ASP A 57 11.94 -48.05 45.19
C ASP A 57 10.64 -47.25 45.00
N ILE A 58 9.95 -47.52 43.88
CA ILE A 58 8.60 -48.13 43.88
C ILE A 58 8.34 -48.82 42.53
N GLN A 59 7.84 -50.05 42.65
CA GLN A 59 7.55 -51.02 41.59
C GLN A 59 6.37 -50.62 40.70
N VAL A 60 6.49 -50.99 39.43
CA VAL A 60 5.43 -51.14 38.44
C VAL A 60 4.76 -52.49 38.66
N ASP A 61 3.43 -52.51 38.74
CA ASP A 61 2.62 -53.71 38.47
C ASP A 61 1.40 -53.31 37.64
N THR A 62 1.27 -53.96 36.48
CA THR A 62 0.02 -54.04 35.71
C THR A 62 -0.75 -55.27 36.18
N PRO A 63 -2.08 -55.26 36.07
CA PRO A 63 -2.69 -56.37 35.35
C PRO A 63 -3.84 -55.99 34.43
N ASP A 64 -3.93 -56.83 33.43
CA ASP A 64 -4.86 -56.93 32.32
C ASP A 64 -6.25 -57.44 32.78
N ASP A 65 -7.26 -56.90 32.09
CA ASP A 65 -8.46 -57.56 31.57
C ASP A 65 -9.75 -57.83 32.40
N THR A 66 -10.84 -57.31 31.81
CA THR A 66 -12.23 -57.81 31.69
C THR A 66 -13.40 -57.28 32.54
N GLN A 67 -14.41 -56.83 31.76
CA GLN A 67 -15.88 -56.88 31.91
C GLN A 67 -16.66 -55.59 32.26
N GLU A 68 -17.33 -55.10 31.20
CA GLU A 68 -18.67 -54.49 31.12
C GLU A 68 -19.41 -54.19 32.43
N VAL A 69 -19.66 -52.90 32.68
CA VAL A 69 -20.93 -52.42 33.23
C VAL A 69 -21.32 -51.14 32.50
N LEU A 70 -22.29 -51.27 31.59
CA LEU A 70 -23.13 -50.15 31.14
C LEU A 70 -23.86 -49.59 32.37
N GLN A 71 -23.46 -48.39 32.81
CA GLN A 71 -24.27 -47.58 33.70
C GLN A 71 -24.91 -46.47 32.86
N GLU A 72 -26.22 -46.62 32.64
CA GLU A 72 -27.11 -45.58 32.14
C GLU A 72 -26.94 -44.33 33.01
N LEU A 73 -26.43 -43.25 32.41
CA LEU A 73 -26.51 -41.91 33.00
C LEU A 73 -27.94 -41.40 32.77
N PRO A 74 -28.54 -40.70 33.76
CA PRO A 74 -29.91 -40.23 33.64
C PRO A 74 -30.03 -39.19 32.53
N ASP A 75 -31.11 -39.29 31.75
CA ASP A 75 -31.62 -38.23 30.89
C ASP A 75 -31.67 -36.93 31.70
N ASN A 76 -30.69 -36.04 31.46
CA ASN A 76 -30.86 -34.65 31.79
C ASN A 76 -31.75 -34.09 30.69
N ASP A 77 -32.99 -33.78 31.06
CA ASP A 77 -33.88 -32.87 30.36
C ASP A 77 -33.08 -31.66 29.88
N ILE A 78 -32.69 -31.66 28.60
CA ILE A 78 -32.40 -30.43 27.88
C ILE A 78 -33.73 -29.69 27.91
N PRO A 79 -33.84 -28.50 28.53
CA PRO A 79 -35.03 -27.70 28.38
C PRO A 79 -35.18 -27.48 26.88
N ASP A 80 -36.33 -27.88 26.32
CA ASP A 80 -36.76 -27.40 25.00
C ASP A 80 -36.53 -25.89 25.02
N ASP A 81 -35.55 -25.43 24.25
CA ASP A 81 -35.32 -24.01 24.04
C ASP A 81 -36.61 -23.52 23.38
N GLU A 82 -37.44 -22.80 24.15
CA GLU A 82 -38.60 -22.11 23.61
C GLU A 82 -38.07 -21.26 22.47
N GLY A 83 -38.38 -21.69 21.24
CA GLY A 83 -37.75 -21.19 20.03
C GLY A 83 -37.66 -19.68 20.06
N VAL A 84 -36.44 -19.16 20.20
CA VAL A 84 -36.16 -17.77 19.90
C VAL A 84 -36.50 -17.63 18.42
N GLU A 85 -37.64 -17.00 18.11
CA GLU A 85 -37.93 -16.56 16.76
C GLU A 85 -36.83 -15.57 16.39
N VAL A 86 -35.81 -16.06 15.70
CA VAL A 86 -34.79 -15.23 15.10
C VAL A 86 -35.47 -14.51 13.95
N GLU A 87 -35.64 -13.20 14.09
CA GLU A 87 -36.15 -12.37 13.02
C GLU A 87 -35.21 -12.51 11.81
N MET A 88 -35.78 -12.77 10.64
CA MET A 88 -35.05 -12.95 9.40
C MET A 88 -35.26 -11.74 8.50
N GLU A 89 -34.25 -11.36 7.75
CA GLU A 89 -34.30 -10.35 6.71
C GLU A 89 -33.74 -10.89 5.40
N THR A 90 -34.28 -10.40 4.29
CA THR A 90 -33.71 -10.65 2.96
C THR A 90 -32.56 -9.69 2.72
N ARG A 91 -31.35 -10.20 2.54
CA ARG A 91 -30.16 -9.41 2.15
C ARG A 91 -29.59 -9.89 0.82
N HIS A 92 -29.15 -8.95 0.00
CA HIS A 92 -28.43 -9.24 -1.24
C HIS A 92 -26.96 -9.52 -0.94
N PHE A 93 -26.44 -10.63 -1.46
CA PHE A 93 -25.01 -10.99 -1.38
C PHE A 93 -24.44 -11.18 -2.77
N THR A 94 -23.26 -10.63 -3.00
CA THR A 94 -22.45 -10.81 -4.21
C THR A 94 -21.56 -12.05 -4.13
N PHE A 95 -21.31 -12.55 -2.91
CA PHE A 95 -20.37 -13.59 -2.53
C PHE A 95 -18.92 -13.30 -2.96
N ARG A 96 -18.56 -12.01 -2.92
CA ARG A 96 -17.26 -11.53 -3.37
C ARG A 96 -16.61 -10.64 -2.32
N ALA A 97 -15.31 -10.84 -2.13
CA ALA A 97 -14.47 -9.96 -1.34
C ALA A 97 -13.24 -9.54 -2.14
N ILE A 98 -12.82 -8.28 -2.02
CA ILE A 98 -11.63 -7.75 -2.68
C ILE A 98 -10.70 -7.09 -1.67
N ALA A 99 -9.40 -7.35 -1.78
CA ALA A 99 -8.38 -6.67 -1.01
C ALA A 99 -7.05 -6.59 -1.75
N GLY A 100 -6.08 -5.90 -1.18
CA GLY A 100 -4.70 -5.95 -1.63
C GLY A 100 -3.76 -5.37 -0.58
N MET A 101 -2.48 -5.72 -0.71
CA MET A 101 -1.42 -5.25 0.18
C MET A 101 -0.64 -4.11 -0.45
N SER A 102 -0.19 -3.16 0.38
CA SER A 102 0.56 -2.00 -0.11
C SER A 102 -0.24 -1.27 -1.19
N MET A 103 0.32 -1.04 -2.36
CA MET A 103 -0.36 -0.36 -3.47
C MET A 103 -1.55 -1.16 -4.04
N GLY A 104 -1.64 -2.46 -3.75
CA GLY A 104 -2.81 -3.28 -4.05
C GLY A 104 -4.03 -2.90 -3.23
N ALA A 105 -3.88 -2.12 -2.15
CA ALA A 105 -5.01 -1.59 -1.38
C ALA A 105 -5.93 -0.65 -2.19
N ALA A 106 -5.52 -0.27 -3.41
CA ALA A 106 -6.41 0.26 -4.44
C ALA A 106 -7.62 -0.65 -4.78
N ALA A 107 -7.66 -1.88 -4.24
CA ALA A 107 -8.89 -2.66 -4.07
C ALA A 107 -10.05 -1.80 -3.53
N LEU A 108 -9.77 -0.87 -2.62
CA LEU A 108 -10.75 0.06 -2.08
C LEU A 108 -11.21 1.11 -3.11
N THR A 109 -10.30 1.59 -3.95
CA THR A 109 -10.63 2.45 -5.12
C THR A 109 -11.56 1.72 -6.08
N VAL A 110 -11.19 0.50 -6.50
CA VAL A 110 -12.02 -0.32 -7.40
C VAL A 110 -13.41 -0.57 -6.80
N ALA A 111 -13.47 -0.95 -5.52
CA ALA A 111 -14.74 -1.18 -4.85
C ALA A 111 -15.58 0.09 -4.68
N SER A 112 -14.96 1.27 -4.65
CA SER A 112 -15.65 2.56 -4.60
C SER A 112 -16.29 2.92 -5.94
N HIS A 113 -15.66 2.52 -7.06
CA HIS A 113 -16.23 2.68 -8.40
C HIS A 113 -17.32 1.64 -8.73
N TYR A 114 -17.22 0.45 -8.14
CA TYR A 114 -18.14 -0.67 -8.39
C TYR A 114 -18.63 -1.32 -7.08
N PRO A 115 -19.32 -0.57 -6.21
CA PRO A 115 -19.73 -1.05 -4.88
C PRO A 115 -20.63 -2.28 -4.98
N GLU A 116 -21.46 -2.37 -6.02
CA GLU A 116 -22.41 -3.47 -6.22
C GLU A 116 -21.76 -4.84 -6.48
N LEU A 117 -20.43 -4.91 -6.61
CA LEU A 117 -19.70 -6.14 -6.93
C LEU A 117 -19.12 -6.85 -5.71
N PHE A 118 -19.08 -6.22 -4.53
CA PHE A 118 -18.34 -6.74 -3.37
C PHE A 118 -19.14 -6.61 -2.06
N ASP A 119 -19.13 -7.68 -1.25
CA ASP A 119 -19.72 -7.67 0.10
C ASP A 119 -18.70 -7.19 1.15
N SER A 120 -17.41 -7.39 0.90
CA SER A 120 -16.33 -7.04 1.82
C SER A 120 -15.11 -6.49 1.09
N VAL A 121 -14.53 -5.44 1.63
CA VAL A 121 -13.43 -4.70 1.00
C VAL A 121 -12.30 -4.50 2.00
N GLY A 122 -11.07 -4.83 1.61
CA GLY A 122 -9.89 -4.77 2.46
C GLY A 122 -8.80 -3.87 1.90
N ALA A 123 -8.28 -2.95 2.72
CA ALA A 123 -7.06 -2.19 2.45
C ALA A 123 -5.96 -2.66 3.41
N LEU A 124 -5.07 -3.53 2.94
CA LEU A 124 -4.02 -4.15 3.75
C LEU A 124 -2.73 -3.32 3.72
N GLY A 125 -2.78 -2.12 4.31
CA GLY A 125 -1.73 -1.11 4.26
C GLY A 125 -1.60 -0.42 2.89
N GLY A 126 -0.75 0.59 2.78
CA GLY A 126 -0.52 1.35 1.55
C GLY A 126 -1.36 2.63 1.41
N TYR A 127 -1.30 3.19 0.21
CA TYR A 127 -1.85 4.51 -0.13
C TYR A 127 -3.25 4.38 -0.75
N VAL A 128 -4.27 4.70 0.04
CA VAL A 128 -5.70 4.60 -0.34
C VAL A 128 -6.51 5.88 -0.08
N ASP A 129 -5.94 6.83 0.65
CA ASP A 129 -6.42 8.21 0.74
C ASP A 129 -5.47 9.10 -0.07
N TYR A 130 -5.88 9.47 -1.29
CA TYR A 130 -5.04 10.26 -2.18
C TYR A 130 -5.01 11.75 -1.80
N ARG A 131 -6.02 12.24 -1.05
CA ARG A 131 -6.00 13.58 -0.45
C ARG A 131 -4.88 13.69 0.58
N TYR A 132 -4.79 12.71 1.47
CA TYR A 132 -3.72 12.62 2.44
C TYR A 132 -2.33 12.54 1.78
N ILE A 133 -2.19 11.80 0.68
CA ILE A 133 -0.92 11.76 -0.07
C ILE A 133 -0.58 13.13 -0.65
N GLY A 134 -1.57 13.88 -1.15
CA GLY A 134 -1.37 15.26 -1.60
C GLY A 134 -0.74 16.14 -0.52
N ARG A 135 -1.29 16.10 0.69
CA ARG A 135 -0.71 16.76 1.87
C ARG A 135 0.71 16.28 2.15
N LEU A 136 0.93 14.96 2.20
CA LEU A 136 2.24 14.36 2.43
C LEU A 136 3.28 14.84 1.42
N MET A 137 2.89 14.91 0.14
CA MET A 137 3.76 15.39 -0.93
C MET A 137 4.06 16.88 -0.79
N LYS A 138 3.04 17.72 -0.61
CA LYS A 138 3.19 19.18 -0.50
C LYS A 138 3.94 19.60 0.77
N ASP A 139 3.47 19.14 1.91
CA ASP A 139 3.86 19.66 3.24
C ASP A 139 5.01 18.91 3.87
N MET A 140 5.46 17.81 3.24
CA MET A 140 6.60 17.03 3.70
C MET A 140 7.57 16.76 2.56
N MET A 141 7.23 15.88 1.61
CA MET A 141 8.20 15.42 0.60
C MET A 141 8.72 16.55 -0.30
N GLY A 142 7.96 17.61 -0.56
CA GLY A 142 8.38 18.79 -1.34
C GLY A 142 8.76 20.01 -0.52
N SER A 143 8.85 19.86 0.80
CA SER A 143 9.02 20.98 1.73
C SER A 143 10.45 21.06 2.29
N GLY A 144 10.68 22.05 3.15
CA GLY A 144 11.91 22.24 3.94
C GLY A 144 12.87 23.29 3.40
N PHE A 145 12.59 23.85 2.23
CA PHE A 145 13.41 24.90 1.62
C PHE A 145 13.20 26.26 2.29
N CYS A 146 14.26 27.07 2.32
CA CYS A 146 14.17 28.42 2.85
C CYS A 146 13.43 29.37 1.90
N PRO A 147 12.85 30.48 2.40
CA PRO A 147 12.18 31.47 1.55
C PRO A 147 13.08 32.01 0.42
N MET A 148 12.48 32.31 -0.74
CA MET A 148 13.19 32.81 -1.94
C MET A 148 14.14 33.98 -1.65
N GLU A 149 13.69 34.99 -0.89
CA GLU A 149 14.51 36.17 -0.57
C GLU A 149 15.80 35.79 0.17
N GLN A 150 15.73 34.78 1.04
CA GLN A 150 16.89 34.28 1.77
C GLN A 150 17.87 33.54 0.85
N LEU A 151 17.36 32.66 -0.01
CA LEU A 151 18.18 31.87 -0.94
C LEU A 151 18.90 32.75 -1.96
N LEU A 152 18.27 33.85 -2.39
CA LEU A 152 18.83 34.80 -3.36
C LEU A 152 19.82 35.81 -2.76
N ARG A 153 20.08 35.79 -1.45
CA ARG A 153 21.15 36.61 -0.88
C ARG A 153 22.49 36.18 -1.48
N PRO A 154 23.35 37.12 -1.95
CA PRO A 154 24.56 36.76 -2.69
C PRO A 154 25.50 35.76 -1.97
N ASP A 155 25.62 35.87 -0.66
CA ASP A 155 26.44 34.97 0.18
C ASP A 155 25.82 33.58 0.37
N VAL A 156 24.49 33.48 0.31
CA VAL A 156 23.76 32.20 0.37
C VAL A 156 23.78 31.54 -1.00
N LEU A 157 23.50 32.31 -2.07
CA LEU A 157 23.47 31.80 -3.44
C LEU A 157 24.83 31.27 -3.92
N GLU A 158 25.94 31.91 -3.51
CA GLU A 158 27.30 31.42 -3.82
C GLU A 158 27.59 30.05 -3.16
N ASP A 159 26.93 29.75 -2.04
CA ASP A 159 27.12 28.53 -1.25
C ASP A 159 25.86 27.63 -1.26
N ILE A 160 24.96 27.80 -2.24
CA ILE A 160 23.61 27.20 -2.25
C ILE A 160 23.62 25.66 -2.22
N ASN A 161 24.71 25.04 -2.67
CA ASN A 161 24.86 23.59 -2.69
C ASN A 161 25.52 23.00 -1.43
N ASN A 162 25.78 23.81 -0.40
CA ASN A 162 26.45 23.36 0.81
C ASN A 162 25.44 22.92 1.89
N PRO A 163 25.33 21.60 2.19
CA PRO A 163 24.37 21.09 3.16
C PRO A 163 24.69 21.50 4.61
N ASP A 164 25.91 21.95 4.90
CA ASP A 164 26.31 22.44 6.23
C ASP A 164 25.86 23.90 6.48
N ASN A 165 25.36 24.59 5.45
CA ASN A 165 24.92 25.97 5.56
C ASN A 165 23.42 26.03 5.96
N PRO A 166 23.07 26.40 7.20
CA PRO A 166 21.66 26.41 7.64
C PRO A 166 20.82 27.50 6.96
N LEU A 167 21.43 28.37 6.15
CA LEU A 167 20.74 29.40 5.39
C LEU A 167 20.24 28.89 4.03
N VAL A 168 20.72 27.72 3.55
CA VAL A 168 20.29 27.14 2.28
C VAL A 168 19.12 26.15 2.43
N PHE A 169 18.92 25.60 3.62
CA PHE A 169 17.82 24.67 3.89
C PHE A 169 17.31 24.86 5.32
N CYS A 170 16.00 25.01 5.46
CA CYS A 170 15.37 25.46 6.69
C CYS A 170 14.72 24.30 7.47
N GLY A 171 14.55 23.14 6.84
CA GLY A 171 13.86 21.99 7.41
C GLY A 171 12.34 22.18 7.44
N ASN A 172 11.63 21.08 7.67
CA ASN A 172 10.17 21.08 7.75
C ASN A 172 9.70 21.32 9.20
N ASN A 173 8.63 22.13 9.36
CA ASN A 173 8.01 22.46 10.65
C ASN A 173 6.50 22.10 10.69
N THR A 174 6.01 21.30 9.74
CA THR A 174 4.62 20.84 9.69
C THR A 174 4.22 20.08 10.96
N HIS A 175 3.02 20.36 11.48
CA HIS A 175 2.46 19.62 12.62
C HIS A 175 2.19 18.16 12.23
N LEU A 176 2.78 17.22 12.97
CA LEU A 176 2.61 15.79 12.73
C LEU A 176 1.26 15.28 13.24
N ARG A 177 0.61 14.46 12.42
CA ARG A 177 -0.55 13.64 12.80
C ARG A 177 -0.07 12.37 13.52
N PRO A 178 -0.95 11.68 14.27
CA PRO A 178 -0.59 10.42 14.92
C PRO A 178 0.05 9.43 13.94
N HIS A 179 1.16 8.80 14.35
CA HIS A 179 1.96 7.85 13.55
C HIS A 179 2.71 8.42 12.34
N GLU A 180 2.70 9.74 12.15
CA GLU A 180 3.65 10.38 11.22
C GLU A 180 5.01 10.58 11.88
N PHE A 181 6.05 10.66 11.05
CA PHE A 181 7.38 11.11 11.44
C PHE A 181 7.82 12.28 10.56
N TYR A 182 8.76 13.09 11.05
CA TYR A 182 9.30 14.21 10.27
C TYR A 182 10.15 13.70 9.09
N TRP A 183 9.90 14.28 7.92
CA TRP A 183 10.74 14.20 6.74
C TRP A 183 10.50 15.45 5.87
N ASP A 184 11.48 15.74 5.02
CA ASP A 184 11.51 16.89 4.11
C ASP A 184 12.18 16.49 2.79
N PHE A 185 12.21 17.36 1.78
CA PHE A 185 12.73 16.98 0.46
C PHE A 185 14.16 16.43 0.50
N ASN A 186 15.03 16.98 1.36
CA ASN A 186 16.44 16.57 1.46
C ASN A 186 16.66 15.42 2.45
N HIS A 187 15.67 15.07 3.27
CA HIS A 187 15.76 14.04 4.31
C HIS A 187 14.55 13.11 4.27
N PHE A 188 14.51 12.16 3.33
CA PHE A 188 13.47 11.15 3.32
C PHE A 188 13.69 10.11 4.42
N HIS A 189 12.60 9.55 4.95
CA HIS A 189 12.65 8.42 5.86
C HIS A 189 13.00 7.14 5.09
N TYR A 190 13.99 6.41 5.58
CA TYR A 190 14.46 5.17 4.96
C TYR A 190 13.94 3.93 5.72
N ASP A 191 13.42 2.96 4.97
CA ASP A 191 13.09 1.62 5.48
C ASP A 191 13.47 0.55 4.45
N ASP A 192 13.51 -0.73 4.83
CA ASP A 192 13.79 -1.87 3.95
C ASP A 192 12.76 -3.00 4.09
N ASP A 193 11.61 -2.68 4.67
CA ASP A 193 10.51 -3.61 4.84
C ASP A 193 9.51 -3.48 3.68
N GLY A 194 9.35 -4.55 2.89
CA GLY A 194 8.46 -4.56 1.71
C GLY A 194 8.89 -3.70 0.51
N GLY A 195 10.05 -3.06 0.60
CA GLY A 195 10.61 -2.14 -0.39
C GLY A 195 12.03 -1.77 0.01
N THR A 196 12.77 -1.04 -0.83
CA THR A 196 14.06 -0.47 -0.40
C THR A 196 13.92 0.91 0.23
N TRP A 197 12.76 1.58 0.04
CA TRP A 197 12.38 2.89 0.56
C TRP A 197 13.52 3.92 0.66
N ASP A 198 14.44 3.84 -0.30
CA ASP A 198 15.39 4.88 -0.61
C ASP A 198 14.71 5.95 -1.49
N ARG A 199 15.43 7.04 -1.75
CA ARG A 199 14.88 8.16 -2.54
C ARG A 199 14.44 7.74 -3.94
N LYS A 200 15.19 6.83 -4.59
CA LYS A 200 14.83 6.31 -5.93
C LYS A 200 13.51 5.55 -5.85
N ASN A 201 13.31 4.72 -4.84
CA ASN A 201 12.09 3.94 -4.69
C ASN A 201 10.86 4.84 -4.45
N TYR A 202 10.97 5.90 -3.64
CA TYR A 202 9.89 6.90 -3.52
C TYR A 202 9.53 7.55 -4.86
N PHE A 203 10.52 8.01 -5.63
CA PHE A 203 10.23 8.61 -6.94
C PHE A 203 9.64 7.60 -7.94
N GLN A 204 9.99 6.32 -7.86
CA GLN A 204 9.34 5.27 -8.66
C GLN A 204 7.86 5.10 -8.27
N VAL A 205 7.55 5.09 -6.97
CA VAL A 205 6.15 5.02 -6.49
C VAL A 205 5.36 6.24 -6.99
N LEU A 206 5.89 7.45 -6.81
CA LEU A 206 5.25 8.69 -7.28
C LEU A 206 5.08 8.72 -8.80
N SER A 207 6.08 8.26 -9.55
CA SER A 207 5.97 8.12 -11.02
C SER A 207 4.84 7.16 -11.41
N SER A 208 4.56 6.14 -10.60
CA SER A 208 3.46 5.19 -10.85
C SER A 208 2.10 5.85 -10.71
N LEU A 209 1.93 6.74 -9.73
CA LEU A 209 0.74 7.59 -9.61
C LEU A 209 0.63 8.51 -10.82
N VAL A 210 1.73 9.11 -11.28
CA VAL A 210 1.73 9.98 -12.46
C VAL A 210 1.35 9.21 -13.74
N TYR A 211 1.82 7.98 -13.93
CA TYR A 211 1.40 7.16 -15.08
C TYR A 211 -0.09 6.81 -15.00
N ALA A 212 -0.57 6.47 -13.81
CA ALA A 212 -1.95 6.13 -13.56
C ALA A 212 -2.90 7.32 -13.81
N PHE A 213 -2.61 8.49 -13.26
CA PHE A 213 -3.56 9.62 -13.18
C PHE A 213 -3.14 10.87 -13.98
N GLY A 214 -1.91 10.90 -14.48
CA GLY A 214 -1.28 12.08 -15.06
C GLY A 214 -0.48 12.88 -14.05
N ASN A 215 0.27 13.87 -14.53
CA ASN A 215 1.14 14.71 -13.72
C ASN A 215 0.30 15.70 -12.90
N PHE A 216 0.12 15.37 -11.63
CA PHE A 216 -0.63 16.18 -10.67
C PHE A 216 0.23 17.27 -10.00
N MET A 217 1.53 17.35 -10.30
CA MET A 217 2.41 18.42 -9.80
C MET A 217 2.41 19.65 -10.72
N PHE A 218 2.23 19.43 -12.03
CA PHE A 218 2.14 20.48 -13.04
C PHE A 218 1.06 20.13 -14.07
N TYR A 219 0.16 21.07 -14.33
CA TYR A 219 -0.86 20.86 -15.35
C TYR A 219 -0.32 21.16 -16.75
N ASN A 220 -0.45 20.17 -17.63
CA ASN A 220 -0.15 20.30 -19.05
C ASN A 220 -1.33 19.72 -19.85
N GLU A 221 -2.01 20.58 -20.59
CA GLU A 221 -3.17 20.19 -21.39
C GLU A 221 -2.80 19.30 -22.59
N ASP A 222 -1.60 19.48 -23.12
CA ASP A 222 -1.13 18.80 -24.33
C ASP A 222 -0.49 17.44 -24.05
N ASN A 223 0.01 17.22 -22.83
CA ASN A 223 0.67 15.98 -22.44
C ASN A 223 0.40 15.64 -20.95
N PRO A 224 -0.18 14.47 -20.64
CA PRO A 224 -0.49 14.11 -19.25
C PRO A 224 0.74 13.74 -18.41
N LEU A 225 1.92 13.49 -18.99
CA LEU A 225 3.12 13.10 -18.26
C LEU A 225 4.06 14.29 -18.00
N LEU A 226 4.32 15.07 -19.05
CA LEU A 226 5.34 16.10 -19.04
C LEU A 226 4.83 17.41 -18.44
N PRO A 227 5.67 18.14 -17.67
CA PRO A 227 5.37 19.53 -17.34
C PRO A 227 5.15 20.39 -18.59
N PRO A 228 4.40 21.50 -18.48
CA PRO A 228 4.17 22.38 -19.61
C PRO A 228 5.48 23.00 -20.12
N GLY A 229 5.58 23.21 -21.43
CA GLY A 229 6.77 23.76 -22.09
C GLY A 229 7.89 22.76 -22.40
N VAL A 230 7.76 21.49 -21.99
CA VAL A 230 8.72 20.42 -22.33
C VAL A 230 8.32 19.74 -23.64
N ASP A 231 9.24 19.66 -24.60
CA ASP A 231 9.03 18.92 -25.84
C ASP A 231 8.93 17.41 -25.57
N VAL A 232 7.95 16.73 -26.17
CA VAL A 232 7.75 15.28 -26.04
C VAL A 232 8.97 14.48 -26.50
N ASP A 233 9.74 14.99 -27.46
CA ASP A 233 10.96 14.35 -27.94
C ASP A 233 12.02 14.22 -26.82
N TRP A 234 11.97 15.05 -25.78
CA TRP A 234 12.88 14.96 -24.63
C TRP A 234 12.72 13.63 -23.86
N LEU A 235 11.56 12.96 -23.92
CA LEU A 235 11.40 11.63 -23.31
C LEU A 235 12.36 10.60 -23.90
N ASN A 236 12.83 10.81 -25.12
CA ASN A 236 13.80 9.96 -25.81
C ASN A 236 15.26 10.36 -25.55
N GLU A 237 15.53 11.38 -24.74
CA GLU A 237 16.89 11.76 -24.34
C GLU A 237 17.55 10.60 -23.55
N PRO A 238 18.65 10.02 -24.04
CA PRO A 238 19.30 8.90 -23.35
C PRO A 238 20.07 9.34 -22.09
N ASP A 239 20.50 10.59 -22.00
CA ASP A 239 21.29 11.12 -20.87
C ASP A 239 20.57 12.31 -20.22
N LYS A 240 19.39 12.02 -19.63
CA LYS A 240 18.53 13.03 -18.97
C LYS A 240 19.21 13.72 -17.79
N CYS A 241 20.19 13.10 -17.15
CA CYS A 241 20.91 13.70 -16.03
C CYS A 241 21.87 14.81 -16.46
N ASN A 242 22.49 14.69 -17.63
CA ASN A 242 23.35 15.74 -18.18
C ASN A 242 22.59 16.70 -19.12
N ASN A 243 21.40 16.30 -19.58
CA ASN A 243 20.53 17.09 -20.45
C ASN A 243 19.12 17.21 -19.83
N PRO A 244 18.98 17.95 -18.72
CA PRO A 244 17.68 18.11 -18.07
C PRO A 244 16.68 18.80 -19.00
N ALA A 245 15.40 18.47 -18.85
CA ALA A 245 14.33 19.29 -19.38
C ALA A 245 14.41 20.66 -18.72
N VAL A 246 14.30 21.72 -19.53
CA VAL A 246 14.31 23.11 -19.07
C VAL A 246 12.95 23.70 -19.38
N VAL A 247 12.28 24.19 -18.35
CA VAL A 247 11.03 24.91 -18.43
C VAL A 247 11.32 26.40 -18.23
N GLU A 248 10.97 27.19 -19.24
CA GLU A 248 11.16 28.63 -19.28
C GLU A 248 9.82 29.36 -19.15
N TYR A 249 9.88 30.69 -19.07
CA TYR A 249 8.70 31.55 -19.09
C TYR A 249 7.82 31.29 -20.32
N PRO A 250 6.48 31.20 -20.17
CA PRO A 250 5.71 31.49 -18.95
C PRO A 250 5.46 30.30 -18.01
N TYR A 251 5.97 29.11 -18.31
CA TYR A 251 5.59 27.87 -17.62
C TYR A 251 6.40 27.59 -16.35
N ASN A 252 7.40 28.44 -16.05
CA ASN A 252 8.29 28.33 -14.90
C ASN A 252 7.80 29.12 -13.67
N ILE A 253 6.58 29.64 -13.71
CA ILE A 253 6.02 30.51 -12.65
C ILE A 253 5.54 29.67 -11.47
N ASN A 254 5.87 30.15 -10.27
CA ASN A 254 5.45 29.57 -9.00
C ASN A 254 5.46 30.66 -7.92
N ALA A 255 4.39 30.77 -7.13
CA ALA A 255 4.24 31.83 -6.13
C ALA A 255 5.37 31.88 -5.09
N GLU A 256 5.78 30.72 -4.57
CA GLU A 256 6.69 30.62 -3.43
C GLU A 256 8.15 30.90 -3.80
N TYR A 257 8.58 30.45 -4.98
CA TYR A 257 10.00 30.39 -5.34
C TYR A 257 10.36 31.00 -6.70
N ASN A 258 9.40 31.31 -7.56
CA ASN A 258 9.68 31.95 -8.86
C ASN A 258 8.50 32.78 -9.40
N PRO A 259 8.00 33.79 -8.66
CA PRO A 259 6.73 34.45 -8.97
C PRO A 259 6.75 35.30 -10.25
N LYS A 260 7.92 35.52 -10.85
CA LYS A 260 8.08 36.26 -12.10
C LYS A 260 8.57 35.40 -13.26
N GLY A 261 8.80 34.10 -13.03
CA GLY A 261 9.42 33.23 -14.01
C GLY A 261 10.84 33.68 -14.41
N GLU A 262 11.59 34.29 -13.49
CA GLU A 262 12.94 34.84 -13.77
C GLU A 262 14.00 33.72 -13.88
N TYR A 263 13.79 32.62 -13.17
CA TYR A 263 14.71 31.47 -13.13
C TYR A 263 14.11 30.28 -13.88
N ASN A 264 14.95 29.48 -14.52
CA ASN A 264 14.46 28.28 -15.20
C ASN A 264 14.04 27.23 -14.15
N LEU A 265 13.00 26.46 -14.46
CA LEU A 265 12.77 25.20 -13.76
C LEU A 265 13.43 24.08 -14.54
N ILE A 266 14.03 23.12 -13.85
CA ILE A 266 14.72 21.99 -14.47
C ILE A 266 14.24 20.65 -13.90
N SER A 267 14.18 19.63 -14.76
CA SER A 267 14.23 18.24 -14.27
C SER A 267 15.60 17.96 -13.67
N PHE A 268 15.74 16.95 -12.82
CA PHE A 268 17.01 16.64 -12.18
C PHE A 268 17.22 15.14 -12.03
N CYS A 269 18.36 14.73 -11.49
CA CYS A 269 18.60 13.35 -11.09
C CYS A 269 18.76 13.26 -9.57
N ASP A 270 18.20 12.20 -9.01
CA ASP A 270 18.24 11.86 -7.59
C ASP A 270 18.43 10.34 -7.47
N GLY A 271 18.40 9.77 -6.27
CA GLY A 271 18.43 8.33 -6.06
C GLY A 271 19.02 7.91 -4.73
N GLU A 272 19.44 6.65 -4.64
CA GLU A 272 20.02 6.10 -3.42
C GLU A 272 21.34 6.81 -3.09
N THR A 273 21.42 7.37 -1.89
CA THR A 273 22.66 7.94 -1.36
C THR A 273 23.58 6.82 -0.91
N LYS A 274 24.74 6.74 -1.55
CA LYS A 274 25.73 5.70 -1.26
C LYS A 274 26.44 6.04 0.04
N VAL A 275 26.37 5.13 1.00
CA VAL A 275 27.00 5.30 2.31
C VAL A 275 28.03 4.21 2.56
N GLY A 276 29.11 4.56 3.27
CA GLY A 276 30.26 3.69 3.46
C GLY A 276 30.02 2.51 4.40
N CYS A 277 31.11 1.79 4.70
CA CYS A 277 31.14 0.76 5.73
C CYS A 277 31.78 1.30 7.00
N ASP A 278 31.39 0.79 8.17
CA ASP A 278 32.15 1.04 9.38
C ASP A 278 33.44 0.20 9.31
N GLU A 279 34.60 0.84 9.39
CA GLU A 279 35.91 0.16 9.32
C GLU A 279 36.09 -0.88 10.44
N SER A 280 35.33 -0.76 11.54
CA SER A 280 35.35 -1.67 12.68
C SER A 280 34.38 -2.85 12.58
N ASP A 281 33.40 -2.81 11.66
CA ASP A 281 32.45 -3.90 11.38
C ASP A 281 32.14 -3.98 9.86
N PRO A 282 33.12 -4.39 9.01
CA PRO A 282 32.96 -4.44 7.56
C PRO A 282 31.77 -5.27 7.03
N PRO A 283 31.27 -6.32 7.71
CA PRO A 283 30.03 -7.00 7.32
C PRO A 283 28.78 -6.12 7.36
N LYS A 284 28.80 -4.99 8.08
CA LYS A 284 27.72 -4.00 8.15
C LYS A 284 28.09 -2.75 7.37
N CYS A 285 27.86 -2.81 6.06
CA CYS A 285 27.95 -1.68 5.15
C CYS A 285 26.57 -1.11 4.84
N GLY A 286 26.50 0.17 4.47
CA GLY A 286 25.27 0.71 3.92
C GLY A 286 24.12 0.74 4.94
N SER A 287 22.92 0.49 4.42
CA SER A 287 21.67 0.38 5.19
C SER A 287 21.66 -0.72 6.26
N LYS A 288 22.54 -1.72 6.17
CA LYS A 288 22.68 -2.79 7.17
C LYS A 288 23.36 -2.32 8.46
N HIS A 289 23.97 -1.14 8.44
CA HIS A 289 24.56 -0.54 9.63
C HIS A 289 23.57 0.48 10.24
N PRO A 290 23.17 0.33 11.52
CA PRO A 290 22.16 1.21 12.12
C PRO A 290 22.52 2.71 12.09
N ARG A 291 23.82 3.04 12.13
CA ARG A 291 24.27 4.45 12.03
C ARG A 291 24.12 5.07 10.64
N TYR A 292 24.09 4.27 9.58
CA TYR A 292 24.08 4.76 8.21
C TYR A 292 22.72 4.62 7.55
N ARG A 293 21.80 3.87 8.16
CA ARG A 293 20.44 3.64 7.66
C ARG A 293 19.72 4.95 7.29
N GLU A 294 19.67 5.88 8.23
CA GLU A 294 19.06 7.20 8.03
C GLU A 294 19.78 8.09 7.01
N LEU A 295 21.02 7.78 6.63
CA LEU A 295 21.77 8.56 5.64
C LEU A 295 21.39 8.16 4.21
N VAL A 296 20.85 6.95 3.99
CA VAL A 296 20.45 6.45 2.67
C VAL A 296 19.28 7.27 2.09
N GLY A 297 18.37 7.74 2.95
CA GLY A 297 17.24 8.60 2.56
C GLY A 297 17.58 10.08 2.38
N ARG A 298 18.83 10.51 2.67
CA ARG A 298 19.23 11.94 2.62
C ARG A 298 19.86 12.28 1.29
N TYR A 299 19.50 13.42 0.71
CA TYR A 299 20.19 13.94 -0.47
C TYR A 299 21.60 14.44 -0.09
N ASP A 300 22.62 13.94 -0.79
CA ASP A 300 24.03 14.32 -0.64
C ASP A 300 24.53 14.94 -1.96
N PRO A 301 24.69 16.27 -2.01
CA PRO A 301 25.04 16.97 -3.25
C PRO A 301 26.47 16.67 -3.74
N THR A 302 27.29 15.97 -2.94
CA THR A 302 28.64 15.56 -3.33
C THR A 302 28.65 14.28 -4.17
N GLN A 303 27.50 13.58 -4.24
CA GLN A 303 27.35 12.35 -5.00
C GLN A 303 26.77 12.59 -6.39
N ASN A 304 27.01 11.64 -7.29
CA ASN A 304 26.38 11.64 -8.60
C ASN A 304 25.18 10.70 -8.57
N TYR A 305 24.02 11.24 -8.90
CA TYR A 305 22.77 10.53 -9.03
C TYR A 305 22.44 10.25 -10.50
N ASP A 306 21.82 9.11 -10.78
CA ASP A 306 21.56 8.61 -12.13
C ASP A 306 20.10 8.28 -12.41
N PHE A 307 19.19 8.47 -11.44
CA PHE A 307 17.76 8.26 -11.64
C PHE A 307 17.09 9.59 -12.02
N PRO A 308 16.58 9.73 -13.26
CA PRO A 308 15.96 10.97 -13.72
C PRO A 308 14.60 11.19 -13.07
N VAL A 309 14.45 12.36 -12.46
CA VAL A 309 13.21 12.87 -11.88
C VAL A 309 12.74 14.05 -12.72
N PHE A 310 11.64 13.88 -13.44
CA PHE A 310 11.13 14.86 -14.40
C PHE A 310 9.66 15.22 -14.23
N THR A 311 8.96 14.50 -13.35
CA THR A 311 7.62 14.87 -12.89
C THR A 311 7.68 15.94 -11.80
N PHE A 312 8.85 16.09 -11.15
CA PHE A 312 9.20 17.17 -10.23
C PHE A 312 10.14 18.12 -10.96
N LEU A 313 10.03 19.42 -10.67
CA LEU A 313 10.95 20.42 -11.18
C LEU A 313 11.58 21.20 -10.02
N ALA A 314 12.82 21.59 -10.20
CA ALA A 314 13.55 22.44 -9.27
C ALA A 314 13.88 23.80 -9.89
N VAL A 315 13.95 24.85 -9.08
CA VAL A 315 14.37 26.17 -9.53
C VAL A 315 15.89 26.22 -9.65
N ASP A 316 16.42 26.49 -10.85
CA ASP A 316 17.86 26.65 -11.10
C ASP A 316 18.26 28.12 -10.89
N TYR A 317 18.56 28.49 -9.64
CA TYR A 317 18.83 29.88 -9.28
C TYR A 317 20.18 30.36 -9.79
N ASN A 318 21.18 29.48 -9.85
CA ASN A 318 22.53 29.85 -10.28
C ASN A 318 22.80 29.56 -11.77
N GLY A 319 21.85 28.92 -12.47
CA GLY A 319 21.89 28.68 -13.92
C GLY A 319 22.89 27.60 -14.32
N ASN A 320 23.20 26.65 -13.43
CA ASN A 320 24.20 25.61 -13.68
C ASN A 320 23.62 24.34 -14.33
N GLY A 321 22.29 24.25 -14.47
CA GLY A 321 21.58 23.11 -15.05
C GLY A 321 21.56 21.86 -14.16
N LYS A 322 21.77 22.01 -12.85
CA LYS A 322 21.72 20.93 -11.86
C LYS A 322 21.01 21.43 -10.61
N ARG A 323 20.23 20.55 -10.00
CA ARG A 323 19.58 20.85 -8.74
C ARG A 323 20.59 20.85 -7.58
N ASP A 324 20.87 22.01 -7.03
CA ASP A 324 21.69 22.19 -5.83
C ASP A 324 20.87 21.94 -4.54
N TYR A 325 21.56 21.70 -3.42
CA TYR A 325 20.94 21.32 -2.15
C TYR A 325 19.86 22.31 -1.66
N GLY A 326 20.12 23.61 -1.75
CA GLY A 326 19.19 24.67 -1.37
C GLY A 326 18.19 25.09 -2.44
N GLU A 327 18.26 24.50 -3.64
CA GLU A 327 17.33 24.83 -4.72
C GLU A 327 15.99 24.10 -4.51
N PRO A 328 14.88 24.86 -4.38
CA PRO A 328 13.57 24.31 -4.06
C PRO A 328 13.00 23.51 -5.22
N VAL A 329 12.33 22.41 -4.90
CA VAL A 329 11.34 21.84 -5.81
C VAL A 329 10.03 22.60 -5.68
N VAL A 330 9.33 22.77 -6.80
CA VAL A 330 8.10 23.57 -6.85
C VAL A 330 6.94 22.73 -7.34
N PHE A 331 5.73 23.02 -6.83
CA PHE A 331 4.50 22.35 -7.20
C PHE A 331 3.39 23.36 -7.45
N ASN A 332 2.57 23.09 -8.47
CA ASN A 332 1.37 23.86 -8.80
C ASN A 332 0.18 22.89 -8.79
N VAL A 333 -0.14 22.36 -7.59
CA VAL A 333 -1.19 21.33 -7.38
C VAL A 333 -2.59 21.92 -7.24
N SER A 334 -2.70 23.18 -6.85
CA SER A 334 -3.95 23.91 -6.63
C SER A 334 -3.69 25.41 -6.58
N GLU A 335 -4.77 26.19 -6.58
CA GLU A 335 -4.73 27.57 -6.11
C GLU A 335 -4.28 27.65 -4.63
N ARG A 336 -3.83 28.83 -4.20
CA ARG A 336 -3.42 29.08 -2.81
C ARG A 336 -4.66 29.40 -1.99
N TRP A 337 -4.73 28.84 -0.80
CA TRP A 337 -5.85 28.98 0.12
C TRP A 337 -5.34 28.98 1.56
N ASP A 338 -6.15 29.55 2.45
CA ASP A 338 -5.88 29.58 3.87
C ASP A 338 -6.67 28.46 4.57
N ASP A 339 -5.95 27.55 5.22
CA ASP A 339 -6.51 26.42 6.00
C ASP A 339 -6.98 26.89 7.38
N VAL A 340 -7.97 27.76 7.35
CA VAL A 340 -8.55 28.47 8.50
C VAL A 340 -9.99 28.09 8.75
N GLY A 341 -10.48 27.02 8.11
CA GLY A 341 -11.83 26.55 8.28
C GLY A 341 -12.87 27.39 7.52
N VAL A 342 -14.06 26.81 7.39
CA VAL A 342 -15.17 27.39 6.60
C VAL A 342 -15.75 28.67 7.21
N ASP A 343 -15.39 28.98 8.46
CA ASP A 343 -15.75 30.24 9.09
C ASP A 343 -14.88 31.41 8.59
N GLY A 344 -13.72 31.11 8.01
CA GLY A 344 -12.82 32.02 7.32
C GLY A 344 -11.79 32.72 8.22
N CYS A 345 -11.50 32.20 9.41
CA CYS A 345 -10.49 32.80 10.28
C CYS A 345 -9.81 31.82 11.25
N SER A 346 -8.50 32.00 11.44
CA SER A 346 -7.76 31.21 12.41
C SER A 346 -8.26 31.40 13.84
N ASN A 347 -8.04 30.38 14.67
CA ASN A 347 -8.26 30.33 16.12
C ASN A 347 -8.18 31.67 16.88
N GLU A 348 -7.14 32.49 16.66
CA GLU A 348 -6.99 33.75 17.39
C GLU A 348 -8.02 34.84 17.05
N PHE A 349 -8.80 34.66 15.98
CA PHE A 349 -9.84 35.54 15.48
C PHE A 349 -11.26 34.99 15.65
N GLU A 350 -11.45 33.81 16.21
CA GLU A 350 -12.77 33.20 16.38
C GLU A 350 -13.62 33.91 17.47
N ASP A 351 -14.93 34.07 17.22
CA ASP A 351 -15.87 34.72 18.15
C ASP A 351 -16.58 33.75 19.13
N GLY A 352 -16.36 32.45 18.96
CA GLY A 352 -16.97 31.37 19.74
C GLY A 352 -18.43 31.06 19.38
N ASN A 353 -18.94 31.61 18.28
CA ASN A 353 -20.29 31.39 17.75
C ASN A 353 -20.27 30.95 16.27
N GLY A 354 -19.12 30.51 15.75
CA GLY A 354 -18.93 30.08 14.35
C GLY A 354 -18.68 31.24 13.39
N GLY A 355 -18.09 32.33 13.87
CA GLY A 355 -17.69 33.45 13.01
C GLY A 355 -16.46 34.18 13.51
N CYS A 356 -16.11 35.26 12.81
CA CYS A 356 -14.82 35.95 12.98
C CYS A 356 -14.94 37.31 13.67
N LEU A 357 -13.90 37.63 14.42
CA LEU A 357 -13.64 38.92 15.05
C LEU A 357 -12.76 39.79 14.15
N GLU A 358 -12.93 41.11 14.24
CA GLU A 358 -12.07 42.06 13.51
C GLU A 358 -10.67 42.20 14.14
N GLU A 359 -10.52 41.86 15.43
CA GLU A 359 -9.27 41.94 16.17
C GLU A 359 -8.98 40.61 16.84
N SER A 360 -7.72 40.15 16.74
CA SER A 360 -7.25 38.96 17.43
C SER A 360 -7.38 39.12 18.94
N ASN A 361 -8.24 38.33 19.55
CA ASN A 361 -8.46 38.31 21.00
C ASN A 361 -8.50 36.89 21.60
N GLY A 362 -8.48 35.86 20.74
CA GLY A 362 -8.37 34.44 21.08
C GLY A 362 -6.94 34.00 21.30
N HIS A 363 -6.72 32.68 21.25
CA HIS A 363 -5.40 32.06 21.35
C HIS A 363 -5.24 31.06 20.20
N PRO A 364 -4.08 31.00 19.51
CA PRO A 364 -3.86 30.08 18.37
C PRO A 364 -3.92 28.57 18.68
N GLU A 365 -4.31 28.18 19.89
CA GLU A 365 -4.42 26.77 20.32
C GLU A 365 -5.79 26.51 20.97
N ILE A 366 -6.72 27.47 20.91
CA ILE A 366 -8.04 27.38 21.51
C ILE A 366 -9.06 27.47 20.39
N ASP A 367 -9.55 26.31 20.00
CA ASP A 367 -10.67 26.08 19.09
C ASP A 367 -11.98 26.58 19.70
N ALA A 368 -12.29 27.86 19.49
CA ALA A 368 -13.46 28.52 20.03
C ALA A 368 -14.71 28.25 19.17
N ASN A 369 -14.58 28.10 17.84
CA ASN A 369 -15.69 27.80 16.94
C ASN A 369 -15.92 26.29 16.77
N GLY A 370 -14.98 25.43 17.15
CA GLY A 370 -15.15 23.98 17.20
C GLY A 370 -14.82 23.28 15.89
N ASP A 371 -14.04 23.88 15.01
CA ASP A 371 -13.74 23.43 13.67
C ASP A 371 -12.26 23.07 13.43
N ASP A 372 -11.41 23.11 14.45
CA ASP A 372 -10.06 22.51 14.40
C ASP A 372 -10.12 21.01 14.04
N PHE A 373 -9.36 20.61 13.03
CA PHE A 373 -9.22 19.23 12.63
C PHE A 373 -8.38 18.42 13.63
N ASP A 374 -8.97 17.34 14.15
CA ASP A 374 -8.27 16.29 14.89
C ASP A 374 -8.69 14.94 14.33
N LEU A 375 -7.72 14.17 13.82
CA LEU A 375 -7.96 12.88 13.17
C LEU A 375 -8.79 11.89 14.01
N GLU A 376 -8.75 12.00 15.34
CA GLU A 376 -9.44 11.10 16.26
C GLU A 376 -10.67 11.75 16.91
N LYS A 377 -10.62 13.05 17.22
CA LYS A 377 -11.64 13.74 18.01
C LYS A 377 -12.57 14.61 17.18
N ASN A 378 -12.07 15.22 16.12
CA ASN A 378 -12.82 16.08 15.22
C ASN A 378 -12.40 15.86 13.76
N PRO A 379 -12.65 14.67 13.19
CA PRO A 379 -12.16 14.34 11.86
C PRO A 379 -12.91 15.06 10.72
N ARG A 380 -13.91 15.86 11.06
CA ARG A 380 -14.63 16.75 10.13
C ARG A 380 -14.28 18.23 10.36
N GLY A 381 -13.34 18.52 11.26
CA GLY A 381 -12.83 19.87 11.40
C GLY A 381 -12.26 20.34 10.06
N THR A 382 -12.48 21.61 9.77
CA THR A 382 -12.10 22.27 8.53
C THR A 382 -10.81 23.07 8.70
N GLU A 383 -10.52 23.62 9.89
CA GLU A 383 -9.24 24.30 10.14
C GLU A 383 -8.10 23.28 10.37
N GLY A 384 -7.01 23.41 9.63
CA GLY A 384 -5.79 22.59 9.77
C GLY A 384 -5.87 21.19 9.17
N ASN A 385 -6.89 20.89 8.36
CA ASN A 385 -7.10 19.57 7.76
C ASN A 385 -6.22 19.34 6.51
N GLY A 386 -5.54 20.37 6.02
CA GLY A 386 -4.66 20.34 4.85
C GLY A 386 -5.36 20.10 3.52
N GLU A 387 -6.68 20.31 3.43
CA GLU A 387 -7.48 20.25 2.21
C GLU A 387 -8.45 21.43 2.12
N TYR A 388 -8.63 22.01 0.92
CA TYR A 388 -9.58 23.10 0.75
C TYR A 388 -11.03 22.64 1.01
N ASP A 389 -11.71 23.33 1.91
CA ASP A 389 -13.14 23.21 2.18
C ASP A 389 -13.93 24.35 1.52
N GLU A 390 -15.09 24.02 0.93
CA GLU A 390 -15.94 25.01 0.28
C GLU A 390 -16.40 26.08 1.28
N GLY A 391 -15.87 27.30 1.12
CA GLY A 391 -16.11 28.43 2.02
C GLY A 391 -14.82 29.08 2.52
N GLU A 392 -13.70 28.35 2.48
CA GLU A 392 -12.41 28.88 2.88
C GLU A 392 -11.90 30.00 1.96
N PRO A 393 -11.12 30.95 2.49
CA PRO A 393 -10.47 31.98 1.69
C PRO A 393 -9.46 31.36 0.72
N PHE A 394 -9.50 31.80 -0.54
CA PHE A 394 -8.51 31.42 -1.54
C PHE A 394 -8.15 32.60 -2.45
N GLU A 395 -6.97 32.48 -3.06
CA GLU A 395 -6.46 33.40 -4.07
C GLU A 395 -6.80 32.87 -5.47
N ASP A 396 -7.75 33.54 -6.14
CA ASP A 396 -8.20 33.25 -7.52
C ASP A 396 -7.15 33.70 -8.57
N PHE A 397 -5.92 33.24 -8.37
CA PHE A 397 -4.71 33.53 -9.14
C PHE A 397 -4.23 32.32 -9.93
N GLY A 398 -5.07 31.29 -10.06
CA GLY A 398 -4.74 30.05 -10.73
C GLY A 398 -3.70 29.21 -9.98
N ILE A 399 -3.42 28.03 -10.53
CA ILE A 399 -2.62 26.99 -9.85
C ILE A 399 -1.13 27.35 -9.73
N ASP A 400 -0.63 28.35 -10.46
CA ASP A 400 0.71 28.91 -10.26
C ASP A 400 0.78 29.92 -9.10
N GLY A 401 -0.38 30.42 -8.66
CA GLY A 401 -0.57 31.29 -7.49
C GLY A 401 -0.12 32.73 -7.71
N VAL A 402 0.04 33.16 -8.96
CA VAL A 402 0.54 34.50 -9.29
C VAL A 402 -0.45 35.24 -10.19
N PRO A 403 -1.00 36.38 -9.74
CA PRO A 403 -1.96 37.13 -10.54
C PRO A 403 -1.36 37.61 -11.87
N GLN A 404 -2.18 37.68 -12.92
CA GLN A 404 -1.78 38.11 -14.26
C GLN A 404 -1.05 39.46 -14.28
N GLU A 405 -1.36 40.38 -13.36
CA GLU A 405 -0.66 41.67 -13.27
C GLU A 405 0.83 41.54 -12.93
N ILE A 406 1.23 40.44 -12.29
CA ILE A 406 2.61 40.11 -11.91
C ILE A 406 3.23 39.14 -12.91
N SER A 407 2.55 38.03 -13.22
CA SER A 407 3.05 36.97 -14.11
C SER A 407 3.05 37.39 -15.58
N GLY A 408 2.14 38.28 -15.98
CA GLY A 408 1.93 38.71 -17.36
C GLY A 408 1.13 37.73 -18.22
N VAL A 409 0.75 36.57 -17.67
CA VAL A 409 -0.03 35.51 -18.32
C VAL A 409 -1.16 35.06 -17.41
N LYS A 410 -2.16 34.38 -17.97
CA LYS A 410 -3.13 33.63 -17.17
C LYS A 410 -2.85 32.15 -17.28
N ASP A 411 -2.93 31.45 -16.16
CA ASP A 411 -2.85 30.00 -16.10
C ASP A 411 -4.23 29.38 -15.78
N TYR A 412 -4.23 28.11 -15.38
CA TYR A 412 -5.47 27.36 -15.15
C TYR A 412 -6.12 27.79 -13.82
N GLY A 413 -7.41 28.12 -13.87
CA GLY A 413 -8.21 28.56 -12.72
C GLY A 413 -8.38 30.07 -12.63
N GLU A 414 -7.37 30.85 -13.02
CA GLU A 414 -7.30 32.28 -12.69
C GLU A 414 -8.50 33.15 -13.15
N GLY A 415 -9.14 33.77 -12.16
CA GLY A 415 -10.16 34.79 -12.30
C GLY A 415 -11.55 34.23 -12.57
N ASN A 416 -11.81 32.97 -12.20
CA ASN A 416 -13.09 32.31 -12.45
C ASN A 416 -14.04 32.35 -11.24
N GLY A 417 -13.55 32.79 -10.07
CA GLY A 417 -14.30 32.94 -8.84
C GLY A 417 -14.63 31.64 -8.09
N VAL A 418 -13.98 30.52 -8.41
CA VAL A 418 -14.08 29.24 -7.70
C VAL A 418 -12.69 28.66 -7.47
N PHE A 419 -12.52 27.91 -6.39
CA PHE A 419 -11.24 27.27 -6.11
C PHE A 419 -10.96 26.14 -7.12
N ASP A 420 -9.76 26.13 -7.70
CA ASP A 420 -9.31 25.09 -8.63
C ASP A 420 -8.14 24.25 -8.11
N TYR A 421 -8.27 22.94 -8.30
CA TYR A 421 -7.13 22.03 -8.27
C TYR A 421 -6.50 21.91 -9.66
N ASN A 422 -5.24 21.49 -9.72
CA ASN A 422 -4.69 20.89 -10.94
C ASN A 422 -5.64 19.78 -11.41
N PRO A 423 -6.13 19.78 -12.66
CA PRO A 423 -7.09 18.79 -13.16
C PRO A 423 -6.64 17.32 -13.01
N ARG A 424 -5.34 17.05 -13.01
CA ARG A 424 -4.80 15.68 -12.77
C ARG A 424 -4.80 15.31 -11.30
N TYR A 425 -4.59 16.29 -10.42
CA TYR A 425 -4.75 16.08 -8.98
C TYR A 425 -6.22 15.89 -8.61
N GLU A 426 -7.11 16.70 -9.20
CA GLU A 426 -8.56 16.55 -9.06
C GLU A 426 -9.03 15.16 -9.52
N ALA A 427 -8.57 14.69 -10.68
CA ALA A 427 -8.88 13.36 -11.20
C ALA A 427 -8.37 12.24 -10.28
N LEU A 428 -7.22 12.43 -9.63
CA LEU A 428 -6.68 11.49 -8.64
C LEU A 428 -7.59 11.43 -7.40
N ILE A 429 -7.86 12.56 -6.74
CA ILE A 429 -8.65 12.58 -5.50
C ILE A 429 -10.11 12.20 -5.71
N ASN A 430 -10.70 12.48 -6.89
CA ASN A 430 -12.07 12.06 -7.20
C ASN A 430 -12.23 10.54 -7.35
N GLN A 431 -11.14 9.81 -7.53
CA GLN A 431 -11.12 8.35 -7.60
C GLN A 431 -10.76 7.70 -6.26
N ASP A 432 -10.51 8.48 -5.20
CA ASP A 432 -10.12 7.93 -3.93
C ASP A 432 -11.32 7.39 -3.12
N ALA A 433 -11.03 6.46 -2.22
CA ALA A 433 -12.06 5.83 -1.40
C ALA A 433 -12.69 6.81 -0.39
N ARG A 434 -11.94 7.82 0.04
CA ARG A 434 -12.43 8.83 0.99
C ARG A 434 -13.56 9.64 0.36
N THR A 435 -13.43 10.05 -0.90
CA THR A 435 -14.46 10.77 -1.65
C THR A 435 -15.73 9.93 -1.76
N PHE A 436 -15.61 8.64 -2.07
CA PHE A 436 -16.76 7.72 -2.06
C PHE A 436 -17.40 7.62 -0.67
N PHE A 437 -16.62 7.42 0.40
CA PHE A 437 -17.13 7.36 1.77
C PHE A 437 -17.84 8.63 2.21
N LEU A 438 -17.38 9.82 1.78
CA LEU A 438 -18.00 11.08 2.14
C LEU A 438 -19.27 11.40 1.33
N THR A 439 -19.39 10.88 0.10
CA THR A 439 -20.44 11.30 -0.85
C THR A 439 -21.50 10.24 -1.15
N ALA A 440 -21.17 8.94 -1.05
CA ALA A 440 -22.10 7.86 -1.34
C ALA A 440 -23.33 7.86 -0.41
N ASP A 441 -24.43 7.25 -0.85
CA ASP A 441 -25.58 7.00 0.02
C ASP A 441 -25.14 6.15 1.22
N VAL A 442 -25.55 6.53 2.44
CA VAL A 442 -25.23 5.78 3.66
C VAL A 442 -25.79 4.36 3.59
N GLU A 443 -26.94 4.16 2.92
CA GLU A 443 -27.51 2.83 2.72
C GLU A 443 -26.71 1.98 1.72
N GLU A 444 -25.91 2.60 0.85
CA GLU A 444 -24.92 1.86 0.05
C GLU A 444 -23.76 1.42 0.95
N LEU A 445 -23.20 2.34 1.73
CA LEU A 445 -22.05 2.05 2.59
C LEU A 445 -22.33 0.89 3.58
N LYS A 446 -23.55 0.82 4.14
CA LYS A 446 -23.99 -0.24 5.06
C LYS A 446 -24.09 -1.64 4.44
N LYS A 447 -24.06 -1.77 3.11
CA LYS A 447 -24.10 -3.09 2.47
C LYS A 447 -22.76 -3.83 2.58
N HIS A 448 -21.69 -3.10 2.86
CA HIS A 448 -20.32 -3.61 2.82
C HIS A 448 -19.72 -3.73 4.21
N SER A 449 -18.74 -4.63 4.37
CA SER A 449 -17.81 -4.61 5.49
C SER A 449 -16.45 -4.08 5.02
N TYR A 450 -15.98 -3.00 5.64
CA TYR A 450 -14.66 -2.43 5.38
C TYR A 450 -13.64 -2.90 6.40
N TYR A 451 -12.49 -3.38 5.92
CA TYR A 451 -11.34 -3.75 6.75
C TYR A 451 -10.14 -2.92 6.33
N LEU A 452 -9.67 -2.07 7.24
CA LEU A 452 -8.56 -1.17 7.04
C LEU A 452 -7.43 -1.57 7.99
N GLU A 453 -6.19 -1.49 7.55
CA GLU A 453 -5.05 -1.69 8.45
C GLU A 453 -3.82 -0.90 8.00
N GLY A 454 -2.91 -0.69 8.94
CA GLY A 454 -1.59 -0.13 8.67
C GLY A 454 -0.65 -0.31 9.86
N GLY A 455 0.65 -0.40 9.57
CA GLY A 455 1.66 -0.51 10.61
C GLY A 455 1.87 0.82 11.32
N ILE A 456 2.09 0.79 12.65
CA ILE A 456 2.34 2.00 13.46
C ILE A 456 3.68 2.70 13.15
N ARG A 457 4.54 2.09 12.32
CA ARG A 457 5.86 2.56 11.86
C ARG A 457 6.00 2.45 10.34
N ASP A 458 4.88 2.36 9.61
CA ASP A 458 4.87 2.25 8.16
C ASP A 458 5.42 3.53 7.51
N MET A 459 6.39 3.41 6.60
CA MET A 459 7.05 4.55 5.97
C MET A 459 6.17 5.40 5.04
N LEU A 460 5.02 4.89 4.62
CA LEU A 460 4.02 5.57 3.80
C LEU A 460 2.95 6.20 4.69
N HIS A 461 3.09 6.07 6.02
CA HIS A 461 2.07 6.42 7.00
C HIS A 461 0.73 5.71 6.72
N ALA A 462 0.78 4.43 6.33
CA ALA A 462 -0.42 3.67 5.96
C ALA A 462 -1.50 3.67 7.06
N LEU A 463 -1.12 3.60 8.34
CA LEU A 463 -2.08 3.68 9.44
C LEU A 463 -2.75 5.06 9.53
N THR A 464 -1.99 6.14 9.32
CA THR A 464 -2.54 7.51 9.27
C THR A 464 -3.54 7.64 8.12
N SER A 465 -3.18 7.15 6.93
CA SER A 465 -4.09 7.09 5.78
C SER A 465 -5.36 6.27 6.07
N ALA A 466 -5.21 5.10 6.70
CA ALA A 466 -6.34 4.25 7.10
C ALA A 466 -7.23 4.89 8.17
N LYS A 467 -6.66 5.67 9.09
CA LYS A 467 -7.42 6.45 10.08
C LYS A 467 -8.28 7.53 9.42
N HIS A 468 -7.81 8.20 8.37
CA HIS A 468 -8.64 9.16 7.62
C HIS A 468 -9.86 8.48 7.00
N LEU A 469 -9.68 7.30 6.41
CA LEU A 469 -10.78 6.52 5.84
C LEU A 469 -11.78 6.03 6.91
N ALA A 470 -11.26 5.51 8.03
CA ALA A 470 -12.09 5.11 9.17
C ALA A 470 -12.90 6.29 9.71
N ALA A 471 -12.27 7.46 9.80
CA ALA A 471 -12.93 8.66 10.27
C ALA A 471 -13.98 9.18 9.28
N ALA A 472 -13.74 9.07 7.97
CA ALA A 472 -14.73 9.36 6.94
C ALA A 472 -15.98 8.48 7.08
N LEU A 473 -15.84 7.17 7.29
CA LEU A 473 -16.96 6.27 7.57
C LEU A 473 -17.70 6.65 8.86
N ALA A 474 -16.97 6.86 9.95
CA ALA A 474 -17.53 7.25 11.24
C ALA A 474 -18.31 8.58 11.16
N SER A 475 -17.82 9.53 10.36
CA SER A 475 -18.46 10.83 10.12
C SER A 475 -19.84 10.72 9.43
N ARG A 476 -20.11 9.59 8.77
CA ARG A 476 -21.37 9.25 8.11
C ARG A 476 -22.28 8.38 9.00
N GLY A 477 -21.86 8.08 10.22
CA GLY A 477 -22.62 7.30 11.21
C GLY A 477 -22.42 5.79 11.13
N LEU A 478 -21.40 5.31 10.41
CA LEU A 478 -21.03 3.89 10.41
C LEU A 478 -20.10 3.56 11.59
N GLU A 479 -20.27 2.39 12.20
CA GLU A 479 -19.36 1.93 13.25
C GLU A 479 -18.03 1.49 12.64
N VAL A 480 -16.91 1.96 13.19
CA VAL A 480 -15.58 1.44 12.90
C VAL A 480 -14.91 1.07 14.21
N LYS A 481 -14.64 -0.23 14.40
CA LYS A 481 -13.94 -0.74 15.56
C LYS A 481 -12.44 -0.71 15.33
N TYR A 482 -11.73 -0.01 16.22
CA TYR A 482 -10.27 0.07 16.19
C TYR A 482 -9.63 -1.00 17.08
N TYR A 483 -8.67 -1.73 16.52
CA TYR A 483 -7.78 -2.64 17.25
C TYR A 483 -6.34 -2.11 17.19
N GLU A 484 -5.68 -2.05 18.35
CA GLU A 484 -4.30 -1.53 18.49
C GLU A 484 -3.22 -2.55 18.12
N ASP A 485 -3.60 -3.81 17.88
CA ASP A 485 -2.71 -4.84 17.36
C ASP A 485 -3.53 -6.07 16.94
N PHE A 486 -2.86 -7.07 16.36
CA PHE A 486 -3.42 -8.40 16.20
C PHE A 486 -3.48 -9.16 17.52
N ALA A 487 -2.43 -9.08 18.35
CA ALA A 487 -2.30 -9.92 19.53
C ALA A 487 -1.51 -9.26 20.67
N GLY A 488 -1.61 -9.80 21.87
CA GLY A 488 -0.70 -9.51 22.98
C GLY A 488 -0.82 -8.13 23.62
N GLN A 489 -1.74 -7.29 23.14
CA GLN A 489 -2.08 -5.99 23.73
C GLN A 489 -3.54 -6.01 24.25
N PRO A 490 -3.87 -5.27 25.32
CA PRO A 490 -5.23 -5.23 25.87
C PRO A 490 -6.33 -4.91 24.85
N ASN A 491 -6.04 -4.04 23.87
CA ASN A 491 -6.96 -3.60 22.83
C ASN A 491 -6.68 -4.26 21.46
N SER A 492 -5.94 -5.38 21.45
CA SER A 492 -5.72 -6.17 20.23
C SER A 492 -6.90 -7.10 19.94
N ILE A 493 -6.93 -7.70 18.74
CA ILE A 493 -7.95 -8.70 18.39
C ILE A 493 -7.88 -9.92 19.33
N PHE A 494 -6.66 -10.36 19.65
CA PHE A 494 -6.40 -11.51 20.51
C PHE A 494 -5.55 -11.09 21.73
N PRO A 495 -6.15 -10.41 22.73
CA PRO A 495 -5.42 -9.76 23.83
C PRO A 495 -4.70 -10.74 24.76
N GLU A 496 -5.23 -11.95 24.89
CA GLU A 496 -4.67 -12.99 25.76
C GLU A 496 -3.66 -13.91 25.07
N GLN A 497 -3.44 -13.72 23.76
CA GLN A 497 -2.58 -14.58 22.96
C GLN A 497 -1.32 -13.84 22.50
N VAL A 498 -0.26 -14.60 22.23
CA VAL A 498 0.87 -14.08 21.47
C VAL A 498 0.64 -14.34 19.99
N CYS A 499 1.16 -13.46 19.13
CA CYS A 499 0.88 -13.50 17.70
C CYS A 499 1.18 -14.87 17.07
N ASP A 500 2.35 -15.45 17.39
CA ASP A 500 2.79 -16.76 16.88
C ASP A 500 1.78 -17.89 17.15
N ASP A 501 1.06 -17.85 18.26
CA ASP A 501 0.11 -18.90 18.63
C ASP A 501 -1.16 -18.85 17.77
N ILE A 502 -1.51 -17.68 17.23
CA ILE A 502 -2.72 -17.50 16.39
C ILE A 502 -2.50 -18.06 14.98
N VAL A 503 -1.30 -17.88 14.44
CA VAL A 503 -0.93 -18.35 13.10
C VAL A 503 -0.37 -19.79 13.10
N ASN A 504 -0.25 -20.42 14.26
CA ASN A 504 0.28 -21.77 14.40
C ASN A 504 -0.78 -22.82 13.99
N LEU A 505 -0.36 -23.75 13.11
CA LEU A 505 -1.19 -24.83 12.59
C LEU A 505 -1.59 -25.86 13.66
N ASP A 506 -0.88 -25.91 14.78
CA ASP A 506 -1.17 -26.79 15.92
C ASP A 506 -2.25 -26.21 16.86
N THR A 507 -2.56 -24.91 16.73
CA THR A 507 -3.56 -24.19 17.54
C THR A 507 -4.61 -23.47 16.68
N PRO A 508 -5.24 -24.16 15.70
CA PRO A 508 -6.19 -23.53 14.80
C PRO A 508 -7.46 -23.04 15.51
N GLU A 509 -7.73 -23.53 16.72
CA GLU A 509 -8.89 -23.17 17.54
C GLU A 509 -9.02 -21.67 17.79
N TYR A 510 -7.92 -20.91 17.84
CA TYR A 510 -7.99 -19.46 18.04
C TYR A 510 -8.74 -18.76 16.91
N LEU A 511 -8.43 -19.09 15.65
CA LEU A 511 -9.13 -18.53 14.50
C LEU A 511 -10.48 -19.22 14.24
N VAL A 512 -10.59 -20.53 14.53
CA VAL A 512 -11.85 -21.28 14.30
C VAL A 512 -12.96 -20.81 15.24
N ASN A 513 -12.65 -20.62 16.51
CA ASN A 513 -13.64 -20.32 17.55
C ASN A 513 -13.87 -18.82 17.76
N PHE A 514 -13.07 -17.96 17.12
CA PHE A 514 -13.28 -16.52 17.18
C PHE A 514 -14.54 -16.14 16.40
N ASP A 515 -15.34 -15.27 17.00
CA ASP A 515 -16.58 -14.78 16.41
C ASP A 515 -16.30 -13.56 15.53
N PHE A 516 -16.31 -13.78 14.21
CA PHE A 516 -16.09 -12.74 13.20
C PHE A 516 -17.37 -11.98 12.80
N SER A 517 -18.50 -12.23 13.47
CA SER A 517 -19.74 -11.48 13.22
C SER A 517 -19.55 -9.98 13.47
N SER A 518 -20.39 -9.16 12.83
CA SER A 518 -20.36 -7.70 13.01
C SER A 518 -20.54 -7.30 14.48
N GLY A 519 -21.40 -8.00 15.23
CA GLY A 519 -21.65 -7.71 16.64
C GLY A 519 -20.46 -7.95 17.58
N SER A 520 -19.58 -8.90 17.24
CA SER A 520 -18.42 -9.26 18.08
C SER A 520 -17.12 -8.60 17.59
N PHE A 521 -16.88 -8.66 16.28
CA PHE A 521 -15.66 -8.17 15.65
C PHE A 521 -15.75 -6.70 15.19
N GLY A 522 -16.95 -6.11 15.21
CA GLY A 522 -17.21 -4.77 14.69
C GLY A 522 -17.64 -4.80 13.22
N GLU A 523 -18.61 -3.97 12.83
CA GLU A 523 -19.14 -3.91 11.45
C GLU A 523 -18.05 -3.56 10.44
N ASN A 524 -17.34 -2.45 10.68
CA ASN A 524 -16.12 -2.08 9.98
C ASN A 524 -14.94 -2.10 10.96
N VAL A 525 -13.75 -2.35 10.44
CA VAL A 525 -12.58 -2.62 11.28
C VAL A 525 -11.39 -1.79 10.81
N LEU A 526 -10.68 -1.21 11.77
CA LEU A 526 -9.35 -0.63 11.59
C LEU A 526 -8.35 -1.36 12.49
N VAL A 527 -7.22 -1.81 11.96
CA VAL A 527 -6.12 -2.39 12.74
C VAL A 527 -4.84 -1.57 12.59
N GLY A 528 -4.33 -1.03 13.70
CA GLY A 528 -3.02 -0.38 13.76
C GLY A 528 -1.98 -1.33 14.32
N TYR A 529 -1.37 -2.17 13.50
CA TYR A 529 -0.53 -3.26 14.01
C TYR A 529 0.90 -2.81 14.40
N GLY A 530 1.46 -3.49 15.39
CA GLY A 530 2.81 -3.27 15.90
C GLY A 530 2.81 -2.89 17.38
N ASN A 531 3.73 -3.48 18.14
CA ASN A 531 3.89 -3.24 19.56
C ASN A 531 4.55 -1.88 19.82
N PRO A 532 3.85 -0.90 20.43
CA PRO A 532 4.39 0.43 20.68
C PRO A 532 5.48 0.45 21.76
N ASN A 533 5.60 -0.63 22.56
CA ASN A 533 6.51 -0.69 23.71
C ASN A 533 7.92 -1.22 23.35
N LEU A 534 8.19 -1.52 22.09
CA LEU A 534 9.51 -1.95 21.64
C LEU A 534 10.52 -0.80 21.70
N THR A 535 11.73 -1.09 22.18
CA THR A 535 12.84 -0.15 22.17
C THR A 535 13.46 -0.04 20.77
N GLU A 536 14.12 1.09 20.49
CA GLU A 536 14.91 1.28 19.25
C GLU A 536 15.87 0.12 18.97
N ALA A 537 16.52 -0.41 20.01
CA ALA A 537 17.46 -1.52 19.88
C ALA A 537 16.78 -2.84 19.43
N GLU A 538 15.52 -3.05 19.82
CA GLU A 538 14.72 -4.20 19.40
C GLU A 538 14.24 -4.01 17.95
N LEU A 539 13.82 -2.80 17.59
CA LEU A 539 13.35 -2.44 16.25
C LEU A 539 14.43 -2.54 15.17
N VAL A 540 15.71 -2.37 15.52
CA VAL A 540 16.82 -2.54 14.56
C VAL A 540 16.83 -3.94 13.92
N ASN A 541 16.31 -4.97 14.59
CA ASN A 541 16.41 -6.36 14.13
C ASN A 541 15.05 -7.05 13.96
N ASN A 542 13.95 -6.30 13.96
CA ASN A 542 12.62 -6.83 13.65
C ASN A 542 11.82 -5.81 12.83
N ASN A 543 10.81 -6.30 12.10
CA ASN A 543 10.00 -5.45 11.23
C ASN A 543 8.65 -5.10 11.88
N ASN A 544 8.57 -5.14 13.21
CA ASN A 544 7.31 -5.02 13.93
C ASN A 544 6.64 -3.65 13.69
N GLY A 545 5.41 -3.68 13.19
CA GLY A 545 4.64 -2.49 12.86
C GLY A 545 5.14 -1.71 11.63
N LYS A 546 6.06 -2.26 10.83
CA LYS A 546 6.50 -1.68 9.56
C LYS A 546 5.56 -2.05 8.40
N HIS A 547 5.95 -1.76 7.15
CA HIS A 547 5.10 -1.88 5.97
C HIS A 547 4.49 -3.26 5.71
N VAL A 548 5.31 -4.30 5.75
CA VAL A 548 4.93 -5.70 5.65
C VAL A 548 4.68 -6.24 7.05
N GLY A 549 5.50 -5.81 8.01
CA GLY A 549 5.47 -6.29 9.37
C GLY A 549 6.47 -7.41 9.62
N ASP A 550 6.55 -7.87 10.87
CA ASP A 550 7.31 -9.06 11.21
C ASP A 550 6.69 -10.35 10.64
N ALA A 551 7.35 -11.49 10.87
CA ALA A 551 6.91 -12.77 10.30
C ALA A 551 5.49 -13.18 10.74
N CYS A 552 5.05 -12.79 11.94
CA CYS A 552 3.70 -13.09 12.38
C CYS A 552 2.69 -12.14 11.76
N GLU A 553 2.98 -10.83 11.78
CA GLU A 553 2.16 -9.79 11.15
C GLU A 553 1.90 -10.15 9.67
N LEU A 554 2.94 -10.52 8.91
CA LEU A 554 2.80 -10.94 7.51
C LEU A 554 1.80 -12.10 7.31
N LEU A 555 1.81 -13.10 8.19
CA LEU A 555 0.95 -14.27 8.09
C LEU A 555 -0.50 -13.96 8.45
N ILE A 556 -0.72 -13.08 9.42
CA ILE A 556 -2.05 -12.87 10.01
C ILE A 556 -2.90 -11.85 9.25
N ARG A 557 -2.27 -10.84 8.62
CA ARG A 557 -2.95 -9.73 7.92
C ARG A 557 -3.98 -10.18 6.88
N SER A 558 -3.52 -10.92 5.86
CA SER A 558 -4.44 -11.47 4.84
C SER A 558 -5.39 -12.53 5.41
N GLY A 559 -4.91 -13.33 6.36
CA GLY A 559 -5.68 -14.40 6.98
C GLY A 559 -6.92 -13.87 7.71
N ILE A 560 -6.78 -12.81 8.51
CA ILE A 560 -7.90 -12.23 9.27
C ILE A 560 -8.92 -11.60 8.33
N PHE A 561 -8.50 -10.79 7.36
CA PHE A 561 -9.44 -10.16 6.43
C PHE A 561 -10.31 -11.21 5.71
N TYR A 562 -9.70 -12.21 5.07
CA TYR A 562 -10.47 -13.22 4.34
C TYR A 562 -11.27 -14.11 5.29
N THR A 563 -10.79 -14.38 6.51
CA THR A 563 -11.58 -15.12 7.50
C THR A 563 -12.81 -14.34 7.91
N MET A 564 -12.68 -13.04 8.18
CA MET A 564 -13.80 -12.16 8.46
C MET A 564 -14.78 -12.11 7.29
N ALA A 565 -14.31 -11.74 6.10
CA ALA A 565 -15.14 -11.58 4.91
C ALA A 565 -15.93 -12.85 4.59
N MET A 566 -15.28 -14.01 4.60
CA MET A 566 -15.94 -15.28 4.29
C MET A 566 -16.86 -15.76 5.42
N SER A 567 -16.60 -15.38 6.68
CA SER A 567 -17.48 -15.74 7.81
C SER A 567 -18.77 -14.93 7.85
N ARG A 568 -18.81 -13.78 7.17
CA ARG A 568 -19.98 -12.89 7.04
C ARG A 568 -20.81 -13.14 5.78
N MET A 569 -20.57 -14.26 5.10
CA MET A 569 -21.37 -14.72 3.97
C MET A 569 -22.20 -15.94 4.38
N PRO A 570 -23.46 -16.05 3.93
CA PRO A 570 -24.30 -17.20 4.25
C PRO A 570 -23.87 -18.44 3.47
N ASP A 571 -24.22 -19.62 3.99
CA ASP A 571 -24.01 -20.92 3.35
C ASP A 571 -22.56 -21.17 2.90
N THR A 572 -21.59 -20.76 3.72
CA THR A 572 -20.17 -21.04 3.50
C THR A 572 -19.79 -22.41 4.04
N ILE A 573 -18.82 -23.06 3.42
CA ILE A 573 -18.41 -24.43 3.77
C ILE A 573 -17.16 -24.37 4.63
N ARG A 574 -17.27 -24.81 5.89
CA ARG A 574 -16.14 -24.85 6.84
C ARG A 574 -15.91 -26.27 7.34
N PHE A 575 -14.69 -26.77 7.18
CA PHE A 575 -14.22 -28.01 7.80
C PHE A 575 -12.69 -28.08 7.81
N SER A 576 -12.13 -28.81 8.77
CA SER A 576 -10.71 -29.18 8.76
C SER A 576 -10.49 -30.35 7.78
N SER A 577 -9.58 -30.20 6.82
CA SER A 577 -9.15 -31.29 5.94
C SER A 577 -7.89 -31.99 6.46
N GLY A 578 -7.10 -31.32 7.30
CA GLY A 578 -5.76 -31.76 7.71
C GLY A 578 -4.73 -31.77 6.57
N ASP A 579 -5.15 -31.47 5.34
CA ASP A 579 -4.30 -31.35 4.15
C ASP A 579 -3.89 -29.89 3.95
N TYR A 580 -2.97 -29.44 4.79
CA TYR A 580 -2.48 -28.05 4.81
C TYR A 580 -1.85 -27.61 3.49
N PHE A 581 -1.37 -28.54 2.67
CA PHE A 581 -0.76 -28.24 1.37
C PHE A 581 -1.64 -28.68 0.19
N GLY A 582 -2.91 -29.01 0.45
CA GLY A 582 -3.87 -29.47 -0.56
C GLY A 582 -4.45 -28.35 -1.43
N ALA A 583 -4.12 -27.09 -1.14
CA ALA A 583 -4.51 -25.96 -1.97
C ALA A 583 -3.82 -26.03 -3.34
N THR A 584 -4.58 -25.82 -4.42
CA THR A 584 -4.09 -25.96 -5.79
C THR A 584 -3.97 -24.59 -6.44
N ILE A 585 -2.74 -24.17 -6.75
CA ILE A 585 -2.50 -22.97 -7.53
C ILE A 585 -2.54 -23.29 -9.03
N LEU A 586 -3.33 -22.51 -9.77
CA LEU A 586 -3.42 -22.56 -11.23
C LEU A 586 -3.00 -21.21 -11.80
N TYR A 587 -2.22 -21.24 -12.87
CA TYR A 587 -1.97 -20.08 -13.72
C TYR A 587 -2.69 -20.33 -15.05
N SER A 588 -3.46 -19.36 -15.51
CA SER A 588 -4.17 -19.45 -16.78
C SER A 588 -4.23 -18.07 -17.44
N SER A 589 -4.83 -18.01 -18.62
CA SER A 589 -4.99 -16.75 -19.35
C SER A 589 -6.31 -16.71 -20.10
N TYR A 590 -6.73 -15.50 -20.43
CA TYR A 590 -7.90 -15.23 -21.27
C TYR A 590 -7.55 -14.13 -22.28
N TYR A 591 -8.30 -14.05 -23.37
CA TYR A 591 -8.21 -12.91 -24.28
C TYR A 591 -9.06 -11.77 -23.73
N SER A 592 -8.42 -10.64 -23.42
CA SER A 592 -9.14 -9.46 -22.98
C SER A 592 -9.60 -8.66 -24.19
N GLU A 593 -10.91 -8.51 -24.36
CA GLU A 593 -11.47 -7.61 -25.38
C GLU A 593 -11.28 -6.14 -24.98
N ILE A 594 -11.03 -5.86 -23.70
CA ILE A 594 -10.72 -4.52 -23.20
C ILE A 594 -9.28 -4.16 -23.58
N LEU A 595 -8.32 -5.02 -23.24
CA LEU A 595 -6.90 -4.73 -23.44
C LEU A 595 -6.36 -5.18 -24.81
N GLN A 596 -7.21 -5.76 -25.67
CA GLN A 596 -6.88 -6.24 -27.01
C GLN A 596 -5.68 -7.21 -27.05
N SER A 597 -5.48 -7.96 -25.95
CA SER A 597 -4.37 -8.89 -25.75
C SER A 597 -4.78 -9.97 -24.77
N ARG A 598 -4.15 -11.14 -24.88
CA ARG A 598 -4.21 -12.14 -23.80
C ARG A 598 -3.60 -11.60 -22.51
N ARG A 599 -4.23 -11.94 -21.38
CA ARG A 599 -3.84 -11.56 -20.03
C ARG A 599 -3.82 -12.78 -19.12
N TRP A 600 -2.84 -12.81 -18.22
CA TRP A 600 -2.70 -13.88 -17.25
C TRP A 600 -3.55 -13.63 -16.00
N TYR A 601 -3.83 -14.69 -15.28
CA TYR A 601 -4.34 -14.63 -13.91
C TYR A 601 -3.93 -15.90 -13.15
N GLY A 602 -3.86 -15.76 -11.83
CA GLY A 602 -3.59 -16.83 -10.89
C GLY A 602 -4.84 -17.15 -10.09
N LEU A 603 -5.04 -18.42 -9.78
CA LEU A 603 -6.07 -18.88 -8.85
C LEU A 603 -5.46 -19.77 -7.80
N ASN A 604 -5.84 -19.54 -6.56
CA ASN A 604 -5.64 -20.48 -5.48
C ASN A 604 -6.97 -21.15 -5.15
N LEU A 605 -7.09 -22.41 -5.56
CA LEU A 605 -8.24 -23.25 -5.28
C LEU A 605 -8.08 -23.90 -3.90
N PRO A 606 -9.15 -23.94 -3.10
CA PRO A 606 -9.01 -24.35 -1.72
C PRO A 606 -8.71 -25.85 -1.59
N PRO A 607 -8.13 -26.28 -0.46
CA PRO A 607 -7.84 -27.69 -0.20
C PRO A 607 -9.08 -28.57 -0.39
N GLY A 608 -8.93 -29.60 -1.21
CA GLY A 608 -10.00 -30.53 -1.55
C GLY A 608 -10.92 -30.10 -2.70
N TYR A 609 -10.65 -28.99 -3.40
CA TYR A 609 -11.54 -28.47 -4.45
C TYR A 609 -11.92 -29.51 -5.52
N PHE A 610 -10.98 -30.37 -5.94
CA PHE A 610 -11.25 -31.43 -6.92
C PHE A 610 -11.50 -32.81 -6.30
N THR A 611 -11.09 -33.02 -5.05
CA THR A 611 -10.92 -34.35 -4.46
C THR A 611 -11.85 -34.64 -3.29
N ASP A 612 -12.38 -33.61 -2.62
CA ASP A 612 -13.29 -33.75 -1.49
C ASP A 612 -14.75 -33.78 -1.99
N GLU A 613 -15.47 -34.84 -1.65
CA GLU A 613 -16.86 -35.02 -2.07
C GLU A 613 -17.80 -33.92 -1.53
N ARG A 614 -17.44 -33.23 -0.44
CA ARG A 614 -18.22 -32.07 0.06
C ARG A 614 -18.10 -30.84 -0.85
N LEU A 615 -17.04 -30.75 -1.66
CA LEU A 615 -16.73 -29.58 -2.50
C LEU A 615 -16.96 -29.82 -3.99
N LYS A 616 -17.21 -31.06 -4.39
CA LYS A 616 -17.30 -31.50 -5.78
C LYS A 616 -18.34 -30.74 -6.61
N ASP A 617 -19.53 -30.54 -6.03
CA ASP A 617 -20.65 -29.83 -6.65
C ASP A 617 -20.95 -28.48 -5.96
N ALA A 618 -20.11 -28.09 -4.99
CA ALA A 618 -20.31 -26.85 -4.24
C ALA A 618 -19.84 -25.64 -5.06
N GLU A 619 -20.67 -24.60 -5.06
CA GLU A 619 -20.28 -23.24 -5.44
C GLU A 619 -19.67 -22.54 -4.23
N LEU A 620 -18.54 -21.87 -4.44
CA LEU A 620 -17.76 -21.23 -3.39
C LEU A 620 -17.71 -19.70 -3.60
N PRO A 621 -17.59 -18.90 -2.53
CA PRO A 621 -17.31 -17.47 -2.66
C PRO A 621 -16.01 -17.19 -3.42
N LEU A 622 -15.85 -15.96 -3.89
CA LEU A 622 -14.66 -15.47 -4.58
C LEU A 622 -13.97 -14.38 -3.73
N GLY A 623 -12.72 -14.63 -3.36
CA GLY A 623 -11.80 -13.59 -2.89
C GLY A 623 -10.93 -13.10 -4.04
N ILE A 624 -10.56 -11.83 -4.04
CA ILE A 624 -9.70 -11.21 -5.04
C ILE A 624 -8.59 -10.46 -4.31
N ILE A 625 -7.33 -10.78 -4.62
CA ILE A 625 -6.17 -10.11 -4.06
C ILE A 625 -5.39 -9.38 -5.15
N LEU A 626 -5.33 -8.05 -5.03
CA LEU A 626 -4.57 -7.21 -5.95
C LEU A 626 -3.08 -7.17 -5.53
N PRO A 627 -2.13 -7.31 -6.49
CA PRO A 627 -0.69 -7.15 -6.24
C PRO A 627 -0.32 -5.76 -5.71
N GLY A 628 0.79 -5.68 -4.97
CA GLY A 628 1.48 -4.42 -4.71
C GLY A 628 2.37 -4.00 -5.89
N ILE A 629 2.93 -2.80 -5.79
CA ILE A 629 3.82 -2.25 -6.82
C ILE A 629 5.04 -3.16 -7.04
N GLY A 630 5.39 -3.39 -8.30
CA GLY A 630 6.52 -4.22 -8.71
C GLY A 630 6.32 -5.73 -8.52
N MET A 631 5.23 -6.17 -7.86
CA MET A 631 4.95 -7.58 -7.64
C MET A 631 4.42 -8.25 -8.92
N PRO A 632 5.08 -9.30 -9.43
CA PRO A 632 4.59 -10.07 -10.54
C PRO A 632 3.52 -11.07 -10.10
N LEU A 633 2.72 -11.51 -11.08
CA LEU A 633 1.60 -12.40 -10.85
C LEU A 633 1.93 -13.63 -9.98
N TRP A 634 3.08 -14.27 -10.24
CA TRP A 634 3.47 -15.46 -9.48
C TRP A 634 3.75 -15.16 -8.01
N GLU A 635 4.41 -14.04 -7.68
CA GLU A 635 4.71 -13.69 -6.28
C GLU A 635 3.40 -13.43 -5.52
N THR A 636 2.48 -12.68 -6.12
CA THR A 636 1.15 -12.42 -5.55
C THR A 636 0.35 -13.70 -5.38
N THR A 637 0.32 -14.56 -6.40
CA THR A 637 -0.45 -15.80 -6.35
C THR A 637 0.14 -16.78 -5.32
N GLU A 638 1.47 -16.90 -5.22
CA GLU A 638 2.11 -17.77 -4.22
C GLU A 638 1.93 -17.24 -2.79
N ALA A 639 1.89 -15.92 -2.58
CA ALA A 639 1.61 -15.33 -1.26
C ALA A 639 0.24 -15.78 -0.71
N THR A 640 -0.72 -16.09 -1.59
CA THR A 640 -2.05 -16.57 -1.18
C THR A 640 -2.05 -17.96 -0.53
N ARG A 641 -0.93 -18.73 -0.59
CA ARG A 641 -0.84 -20.04 0.06
C ARG A 641 -1.11 -19.97 1.55
N ILE A 642 -0.78 -18.86 2.20
CA ILE A 642 -1.07 -18.61 3.63
C ILE A 642 -2.57 -18.81 3.90
N VAL A 643 -3.44 -18.29 3.03
CA VAL A 643 -4.89 -18.45 3.16
C VAL A 643 -5.34 -19.88 2.87
N GLY A 644 -4.61 -20.62 2.04
CA GLY A 644 -4.81 -22.06 1.87
C GLY A 644 -4.60 -22.84 3.16
N LEU A 645 -3.63 -22.45 3.99
CA LEU A 645 -3.34 -23.09 5.29
C LEU A 645 -4.51 -22.91 6.27
N THR A 646 -5.04 -21.68 6.37
CA THR A 646 -6.16 -21.37 7.27
C THR A 646 -7.46 -22.03 6.80
N GLN A 647 -7.65 -22.21 5.50
CA GLN A 647 -8.75 -23.02 4.97
C GLN A 647 -8.56 -24.49 5.37
N ALA A 648 -7.38 -25.08 5.16
CA ALA A 648 -7.13 -26.48 5.49
C ALA A 648 -7.36 -26.82 6.98
N SER A 649 -7.03 -25.90 7.88
CA SER A 649 -7.28 -26.05 9.31
C SER A 649 -8.76 -26.00 9.68
N GLY A 650 -9.59 -25.41 8.82
CA GLY A 650 -11.00 -25.12 9.08
C GLY A 650 -11.23 -23.74 9.71
N ALA A 651 -10.18 -22.93 9.90
CA ALA A 651 -10.30 -21.56 10.41
C ALA A 651 -11.01 -20.65 9.41
N THR A 652 -10.63 -20.70 8.13
CA THR A 652 -11.28 -19.90 7.08
C THR A 652 -12.27 -20.78 6.32
N PRO A 653 -13.52 -20.32 6.07
CA PRO A 653 -14.43 -21.01 5.17
C PRO A 653 -13.82 -21.22 3.77
N ARG A 654 -14.29 -22.21 3.03
CA ARG A 654 -13.79 -22.54 1.69
C ARG A 654 -14.19 -21.46 0.69
N PHE A 655 -13.21 -20.91 -0.03
CA PHE A 655 -13.41 -19.95 -1.10
C PHE A 655 -12.32 -20.07 -2.18
N ILE A 656 -12.58 -19.53 -3.36
CA ILE A 656 -11.59 -19.44 -4.45
C ILE A 656 -10.92 -18.06 -4.37
N LEU A 657 -9.60 -17.99 -4.45
CA LEU A 657 -8.87 -16.71 -4.42
C LEU A 657 -8.23 -16.41 -5.78
N LEU A 658 -8.62 -15.29 -6.38
CA LEU A 658 -8.14 -14.76 -7.66
C LEU A 658 -7.03 -13.74 -7.45
N SER A 659 -5.93 -13.91 -8.17
CA SER A 659 -4.86 -12.91 -8.34
C SER A 659 -4.83 -12.45 -9.80
N PRO A 660 -5.33 -11.26 -10.13
CA PRO A 660 -5.27 -10.72 -11.49
C PRO A 660 -3.85 -10.25 -11.85
N ASP A 661 -3.49 -10.32 -13.13
CA ASP A 661 -2.21 -9.81 -13.62
C ASP A 661 -2.24 -8.30 -13.85
N GLY A 662 -1.55 -7.56 -12.98
CA GLY A 662 -1.35 -6.12 -13.09
C GLY A 662 -0.10 -5.71 -13.87
N GLN A 663 0.57 -6.60 -14.62
CA GLN A 663 1.77 -6.22 -15.35
C GLN A 663 1.48 -5.39 -16.59
N CYS A 664 2.14 -4.24 -16.70
CA CYS A 664 2.23 -3.45 -17.91
C CYS A 664 2.94 -4.21 -19.03
N CYS A 665 2.74 -3.77 -20.28
CA CYS A 665 3.49 -4.33 -21.38
C CYS A 665 5.01 -4.10 -21.21
N PHE A 666 5.78 -4.89 -21.93
CA PHE A 666 7.23 -4.70 -22.09
C PHE A 666 7.51 -4.26 -23.51
N ARG A 667 8.47 -3.35 -23.69
CA ARG A 667 8.99 -2.95 -25.00
C ARG A 667 10.46 -3.33 -25.06
N ASN A 668 10.84 -4.06 -26.09
CA ASN A 668 12.23 -4.35 -26.36
C ASN A 668 12.92 -3.07 -26.86
N SER A 669 13.91 -2.56 -26.14
CA SER A 669 14.60 -1.31 -26.44
C SER A 669 15.45 -1.35 -27.72
N GLN A 670 15.74 -2.54 -28.26
CA GLN A 670 16.48 -2.70 -29.51
C GLN A 670 15.57 -2.87 -30.73
N THR A 671 14.49 -3.65 -30.60
CA THR A 671 13.60 -4.00 -31.73
C THR A 671 12.33 -3.15 -31.79
N GLY A 672 11.93 -2.54 -30.67
CA GLY A 672 10.64 -1.87 -30.50
C GLY A 672 9.45 -2.83 -30.36
N GLU A 673 9.68 -4.15 -30.32
CA GLU A 673 8.61 -5.13 -30.16
C GLU A 673 7.97 -5.03 -28.78
N ARG A 674 6.64 -5.11 -28.72
CA ARG A 674 5.82 -4.87 -27.52
C ARG A 674 5.12 -6.16 -27.09
N PHE A 675 5.15 -6.45 -25.79
CA PHE A 675 4.65 -7.69 -25.18
C PHE A 675 3.72 -7.37 -24.01
N CYS A 676 2.41 -7.54 -24.19
CA CYS A 676 1.37 -7.26 -23.18
C CYS A 676 0.77 -8.51 -22.55
N ASN A 677 1.26 -9.67 -22.97
CA ASN A 677 0.72 -11.01 -22.79
C ASN A 677 1.65 -11.89 -21.94
N CYS A 678 2.47 -11.26 -21.12
CA CYS A 678 3.55 -11.89 -20.39
C CYS A 678 3.54 -11.47 -18.93
N TYR A 679 3.96 -12.38 -18.05
CA TYR A 679 4.29 -12.06 -16.68
C TYR A 679 5.73 -12.43 -16.33
N ARG A 680 6.35 -11.69 -15.39
CA ARG A 680 7.75 -11.91 -14.95
C ARG A 680 7.89 -13.27 -14.25
N ILE A 681 8.96 -14.00 -14.57
CA ILE A 681 9.41 -15.23 -13.89
C ILE A 681 10.90 -15.10 -13.54
N SER A 682 11.47 -16.01 -12.74
CA SER A 682 12.86 -15.92 -12.24
C SER A 682 13.91 -15.67 -13.34
N GLY A 683 13.81 -16.34 -14.49
CA GLY A 683 14.79 -16.23 -15.58
C GLY A 683 14.38 -15.38 -16.80
N GLY A 684 13.21 -14.73 -16.78
CA GLY A 684 12.63 -14.18 -18.00
C GLY A 684 11.21 -13.66 -17.81
N TYR A 685 10.47 -13.68 -18.90
CA TYR A 685 9.02 -13.49 -18.91
C TYR A 685 8.36 -14.73 -19.51
N LYS A 686 7.29 -15.21 -18.88
CA LYS A 686 6.42 -16.24 -19.45
C LYS A 686 5.29 -15.57 -20.19
N CYS A 687 5.13 -15.90 -21.46
CA CYS A 687 4.20 -15.30 -22.39
C CYS A 687 3.22 -16.33 -22.94
N VAL A 688 2.07 -15.86 -23.42
CA VAL A 688 1.10 -16.65 -24.19
C VAL A 688 0.73 -15.90 -25.47
N GLU A 689 0.53 -16.57 -26.60
CA GLU A 689 0.21 -15.91 -27.88
C GLU A 689 -0.86 -14.80 -27.74
N ALA A 690 -0.47 -13.55 -27.99
CA ALA A 690 -1.26 -12.37 -27.63
C ALA A 690 -2.65 -12.32 -28.30
N GLN A 691 -2.79 -12.89 -29.51
CA GLN A 691 -4.00 -12.83 -30.32
C GLN A 691 -4.83 -14.12 -30.30
N CYS A 692 -4.39 -15.14 -29.56
CA CYS A 692 -5.16 -16.38 -29.44
C CYS A 692 -6.43 -16.12 -28.62
N LYS A 693 -7.61 -16.33 -29.23
CA LYS A 693 -8.93 -16.13 -28.59
C LYS A 693 -9.54 -17.41 -27.98
N GLY A 694 -8.87 -18.55 -28.14
CA GLY A 694 -9.30 -19.83 -27.60
C GLY A 694 -9.12 -19.93 -26.08
N GLU A 695 -9.49 -21.10 -25.54
CA GLU A 695 -9.15 -21.46 -24.17
C GLU A 695 -7.63 -21.45 -23.97
N HIS A 696 -7.18 -21.25 -22.73
CA HIS A 696 -5.75 -21.18 -22.40
C HIS A 696 -4.94 -22.36 -22.97
N GLU A 697 -5.49 -23.57 -22.85
CA GLU A 697 -4.86 -24.82 -23.30
C GLU A 697 -4.74 -24.94 -24.82
N GLU A 698 -5.44 -24.10 -25.58
CA GLU A 698 -5.39 -24.04 -27.04
C GLU A 698 -4.34 -23.03 -27.55
N CYS A 699 -3.78 -22.21 -26.66
CA CYS A 699 -2.84 -21.15 -27.00
C CYS A 699 -1.39 -21.56 -26.72
N GLU A 700 -0.46 -21.09 -27.55
CA GLU A 700 0.96 -21.38 -27.39
C GLU A 700 1.58 -20.52 -26.28
N GLU A 701 2.23 -21.16 -25.32
CA GLU A 701 3.08 -20.51 -24.32
C GLU A 701 4.53 -20.48 -24.79
N PHE A 702 5.24 -19.40 -24.46
CA PHE A 702 6.66 -19.24 -24.75
C PHE A 702 7.34 -18.37 -23.70
N GLU A 703 8.66 -18.43 -23.63
CA GLU A 703 9.45 -17.59 -22.73
C GLU A 703 10.34 -16.65 -23.51
N ILE A 704 10.51 -15.44 -23.01
CA ILE A 704 11.42 -14.42 -23.56
C ILE A 704 12.43 -13.98 -22.49
N PRO A 705 13.68 -13.63 -22.89
CA PRO A 705 14.68 -13.14 -21.95
C PRO A 705 14.30 -11.76 -21.42
N ARG A 706 14.89 -11.38 -20.28
CA ARG A 706 14.73 -10.02 -19.75
C ARG A 706 15.55 -8.98 -20.50
N ASP A 707 16.56 -9.42 -21.24
CA ASP A 707 17.50 -8.55 -21.92
C ASP A 707 16.80 -7.51 -22.80
N ASN A 708 17.14 -6.24 -22.59
CA ASN A 708 16.61 -5.09 -23.33
C ASN A 708 15.10 -4.85 -23.15
N MET A 709 14.44 -5.47 -22.17
CA MET A 709 13.02 -5.22 -21.92
C MET A 709 12.85 -4.03 -20.97
N VAL A 710 12.16 -3.00 -21.44
CA VAL A 710 11.75 -1.85 -20.63
C VAL A 710 10.24 -1.95 -20.42
N GLN A 711 9.81 -1.84 -19.17
CA GLN A 711 8.39 -1.87 -18.86
C GLN A 711 7.75 -0.49 -19.10
N GLU A 712 6.54 -0.45 -19.66
CA GLU A 712 5.88 0.82 -20.03
C GLU A 712 5.39 1.61 -18.80
N CYS A 713 5.28 0.93 -17.65
CA CYS A 713 4.94 1.49 -16.35
C CYS A 713 5.42 0.51 -15.27
N ASN A 714 5.46 0.94 -14.02
CA ASN A 714 5.79 0.04 -12.92
C ASN A 714 4.66 -0.99 -12.76
N SER A 715 4.94 -2.30 -12.79
CA SER A 715 3.92 -3.36 -12.63
C SER A 715 3.07 -3.23 -11.36
N GLY A 716 1.85 -3.76 -11.37
CA GLY A 716 1.10 -4.11 -10.14
C GLY A 716 0.45 -2.92 -9.42
N HIS A 717 0.24 -1.81 -10.11
CA HIS A 717 -0.16 -0.54 -9.51
C HIS A 717 -1.64 -0.23 -9.77
N PHE A 718 -2.35 0.06 -8.67
CA PHE A 718 -3.65 0.74 -8.59
C PHE A 718 -4.87 0.09 -9.25
N PHE A 719 -4.70 -0.84 -10.20
CA PHE A 719 -5.81 -1.38 -11.03
C PHE A 719 -6.75 -0.28 -11.51
N VAL A 720 -6.19 0.87 -11.90
CA VAL A 720 -6.92 1.97 -12.54
C VAL A 720 -6.60 2.01 -14.03
N ASN A 721 -7.48 2.67 -14.79
CA ASN A 721 -7.24 2.93 -16.21
C ASN A 721 -6.20 4.05 -16.35
N GLN A 722 -5.07 3.76 -17.00
CA GLN A 722 -3.95 4.70 -17.04
C GLN A 722 -4.19 5.90 -17.94
N ALA A 723 -3.77 7.07 -17.47
CA ALA A 723 -3.70 8.29 -18.25
C ALA A 723 -2.53 8.29 -19.25
N THR A 724 -1.40 7.66 -18.90
CA THR A 724 -0.18 7.65 -19.71
C THR A 724 0.78 6.53 -19.31
N ASN A 725 1.84 6.34 -20.10
CA ASN A 725 2.95 5.44 -19.80
C ASN A 725 4.29 6.21 -19.76
N VAL A 726 5.42 5.53 -19.55
CA VAL A 726 6.78 6.12 -19.45
C VAL A 726 7.23 6.89 -20.70
N TRP A 727 6.55 6.71 -21.85
CA TRP A 727 6.84 7.44 -23.09
C TRP A 727 5.82 8.53 -23.41
N GLY A 728 4.89 8.84 -22.50
CA GLY A 728 3.91 9.91 -22.70
C GLY A 728 2.80 9.56 -23.69
N GLU A 729 2.59 8.28 -24.00
CA GLU A 729 1.54 7.82 -24.90
C GLU A 729 0.17 7.90 -24.20
N THR A 730 -0.85 8.42 -24.90
CA THR A 730 -2.18 8.68 -24.33
C THR A 730 -3.29 7.78 -24.90
N ASP A 731 -3.07 7.19 -26.07
CA ASP A 731 -3.98 6.21 -26.67
C ASP A 731 -3.66 4.81 -26.11
N LEU A 732 -4.06 4.60 -24.85
CA LEU A 732 -3.75 3.39 -24.09
C LEU A 732 -4.97 2.48 -23.92
N GLU A 733 -5.61 2.08 -25.03
CA GLU A 733 -6.70 1.09 -25.00
C GLU A 733 -6.30 -0.18 -24.24
N ASN A 734 -5.01 -0.52 -24.24
CA ASN A 734 -4.47 -1.70 -23.56
C ASN A 734 -3.84 -1.45 -22.18
N ALA A 735 -4.12 -0.31 -21.56
CA ALA A 735 -3.77 -0.01 -20.17
C ALA A 735 -5.01 0.29 -19.30
N ARG A 736 -6.17 -0.23 -19.70
CA ARG A 736 -7.45 -0.14 -18.99
C ARG A 736 -7.60 -1.25 -17.93
N PHE A 737 -6.70 -1.26 -16.95
CA PHE A 737 -6.55 -2.37 -16.00
C PHE A 737 -7.75 -2.55 -15.06
N GLU A 738 -8.44 -1.46 -14.73
CA GLU A 738 -9.64 -1.53 -13.89
C GLU A 738 -10.76 -2.27 -14.60
N ASP A 739 -11.02 -1.88 -15.85
CA ASP A 739 -12.11 -2.50 -16.61
C ASP A 739 -11.77 -3.97 -16.91
N ALA A 740 -10.49 -4.27 -17.18
CA ALA A 740 -10.02 -5.64 -17.38
C ALA A 740 -10.12 -6.51 -16.12
N LEU A 741 -10.08 -5.90 -14.92
CA LEU A 741 -10.34 -6.62 -13.67
C LEU A 741 -11.76 -7.19 -13.65
N LEU A 742 -12.75 -6.41 -14.11
CA LEU A 742 -14.14 -6.87 -14.22
C LEU A 742 -14.28 -8.04 -15.21
N GLU A 743 -13.56 -7.97 -16.33
CA GLU A 743 -13.55 -9.02 -17.35
C GLU A 743 -12.98 -10.33 -16.81
N VAL A 744 -11.86 -10.30 -16.08
CA VAL A 744 -11.29 -11.53 -15.49
C VAL A 744 -12.18 -12.13 -14.40
N ILE A 745 -12.89 -11.30 -13.62
CA ILE A 745 -13.86 -11.78 -12.63
C ILE A 745 -14.98 -12.58 -13.33
N ASP A 746 -15.51 -12.08 -14.46
CA ASP A 746 -16.54 -12.77 -15.25
C ASP A 746 -16.00 -14.07 -15.89
N VAL A 747 -14.80 -14.05 -16.47
CA VAL A 747 -14.14 -15.24 -17.02
C VAL A 747 -14.01 -16.33 -15.97
N VAL A 748 -13.51 -15.98 -14.78
CA VAL A 748 -13.30 -16.92 -13.68
C VAL A 748 -14.65 -17.42 -13.13
N SER A 749 -15.65 -16.55 -13.02
CA SER A 749 -17.02 -16.92 -12.60
C SER A 749 -17.69 -17.93 -13.52
N LYS A 750 -17.37 -17.91 -14.83
CA LYS A 750 -17.91 -18.87 -15.81
C LYS A 750 -17.16 -20.21 -15.82
N LYS A 751 -15.86 -20.20 -15.51
CA LYS A 751 -14.99 -21.39 -15.62
C LYS A 751 -14.92 -22.20 -14.32
N TYR A 752 -15.12 -21.57 -13.17
CA TYR A 752 -15.01 -22.20 -11.86
C TYR A 752 -16.33 -22.14 -11.10
N ARG A 753 -16.51 -23.03 -10.12
CA ARG A 753 -17.71 -23.12 -9.29
C ARG A 753 -17.78 -21.97 -8.29
N ILE A 754 -18.17 -20.79 -8.78
CA ILE A 754 -18.29 -19.55 -8.00
C ILE A 754 -19.76 -19.25 -7.74
N LYS A 755 -20.09 -18.93 -6.48
CA LYS A 755 -21.45 -18.53 -6.08
C LYS A 755 -21.87 -17.29 -6.88
N GLN A 756 -23.11 -17.33 -7.37
CA GLN A 756 -23.70 -16.19 -8.06
C GLN A 756 -24.38 -15.24 -7.07
N PRO A 757 -24.46 -13.93 -7.39
CA PRO A 757 -25.19 -12.99 -6.56
C PRO A 757 -26.64 -13.42 -6.33
N ALA A 758 -27.11 -13.30 -5.09
CA ALA A 758 -28.45 -13.75 -4.70
C ALA A 758 -29.00 -12.99 -3.50
N ASP A 759 -30.33 -12.91 -3.44
CA ASP A 759 -31.05 -12.49 -2.24
C ASP A 759 -31.21 -13.71 -1.33
N VAL A 760 -30.71 -13.60 -0.09
CA VAL A 760 -30.69 -14.69 0.89
C VAL A 760 -31.38 -14.25 2.18
N GLU A 761 -32.20 -15.12 2.75
CA GLU A 761 -32.78 -14.93 4.07
C GLU A 761 -31.70 -15.18 5.14
N VAL A 762 -31.36 -14.16 5.89
CA VAL A 762 -30.38 -14.21 6.98
C VAL A 762 -31.00 -13.67 8.28
N PRO A 763 -30.48 -14.04 9.47
CA PRO A 763 -30.88 -13.39 10.72
C PRO A 763 -30.73 -11.87 10.63
N VAL A 764 -31.62 -11.11 11.26
CA VAL A 764 -31.47 -9.66 11.38
C VAL A 764 -30.15 -9.33 12.08
N GLY A 765 -29.32 -8.52 11.44
CA GLY A 765 -27.98 -8.15 11.94
C GLY A 765 -26.90 -9.22 11.68
N PHE A 766 -27.12 -10.10 10.70
CA PHE A 766 -26.17 -11.11 10.23
C PHE A 766 -24.82 -10.53 9.78
#